data_AF-A0A151IPG8-F1
#
_entry.id   AF-A0A151IPG8-F1
#
_cell.length_a   1.000
_cell.length_b   1.000
_cell.length_c   1.000
_cell.angle_alpha   90.00
_cell.angle_beta   90.00
_cell.angle_gamma   90.00
#
_symmetry.space_group_name_H-M   'P 1'
#
loop_
_entity.id
_entity.type
_entity.pdbx_description
1 polymer ?
#
loop_
_entity_poly.entity_id
_entity_poly.type
_entity_poly.pdbx_seq_one_letter_code
_entity_poly.pdbx_strand_id
1 'polypeptide(L)'
;MCTVLLSLLLTKSASGLLGYDCGGTSFNVTTVSLLEVGECHSTDSRPNSTSIYIQLLQIADYSEVKTISCKIEIDRRMFYCGMHSHVSMVRGGHRKYLLEMDRHRCAALHETGSIVLGNSVSVIGLLPNSTNYRIITFARDANLDGTCKGGDFSDPYGTWNNVVVETSVTISLRNYYAAAKTKMDFVTLRSEVQCILSKNECIDEDGANVFWAPLPVEACNFHAYNVLYQGQAYKIHDSNTEYPVVYSLTTKDITFALSKRSEYNVCGYTLVQTEHPKLLIVETNKNNLFAKFTRISVNNLDIFTYINSKFIYVEKHLKTQMQDLYHNILDQKCKLEQQVLKNVISLAHDQPDAFAYNLMKGPGYMATMSGEVAHIIKCVPMEVARRPTENCYLELPVTTYNKSLYLSPKTRILINSGTPVDCNPLLPIMFKIRGGWISLTPKPAAALSPQILEPMTKPIWKYLDAEHLADSGIYSQEDLSRLRDHIMFPVESISLLNTFARTAAGHRVPLSGISLSSFLDEDTLNKIATSTGERLWGGFLRFGTASAGFIGIWMLIRLIKLLADTAIHGYALHSVYGWSLHLLGAIFSSITSLLLHLGKRNRGLSPQSTDEGALVEANIPKDSPQPTTTTIPATTPLYPKLAISVDDPKEGKQHMIVPNTFPREDNAESNSCPECNQRH
;
A
#
# COMPACT_ATOMS: atom_id res chain seq x y z
N MET A 1 17.02 76.12 19.62
CA MET A 1 16.01 75.76 18.59
C MET A 1 14.80 75.00 19.15
N CYS A 2 14.90 74.16 20.19
CA CYS A 2 13.73 73.41 20.71
C CYS A 2 12.55 74.28 21.21
N THR A 3 12.81 75.46 21.76
CA THR A 3 11.75 76.36 22.26
C THR A 3 10.85 76.94 21.17
N VAL A 4 11.36 77.09 19.94
CA VAL A 4 10.60 77.63 18.80
C VAL A 4 9.74 76.54 18.13
N LEU A 5 10.15 75.27 18.17
CA LEU A 5 9.29 74.17 17.70
C LEU A 5 8.08 73.92 18.63
N LEU A 6 8.23 74.15 19.94
CA LEU A 6 7.17 73.88 20.90
C LEU A 6 6.00 74.88 20.82
N SER A 7 6.26 76.13 20.43
CA SER A 7 5.21 77.15 20.21
C SER A 7 4.39 76.92 18.95
N LEU A 8 4.97 76.33 17.89
CA LEU A 8 4.22 75.95 16.68
C LEU A 8 3.33 74.71 16.85
N LEU A 9 3.50 73.92 17.91
CA LEU A 9 2.65 72.77 18.23
C LEU A 9 1.41 73.12 19.08
N LEU A 10 1.31 74.37 19.57
CA LEU A 10 0.23 74.82 20.45
C LEU A 10 -0.83 75.69 19.77
N THR A 11 -0.67 76.01 18.49
CA THR A 11 -1.79 76.50 17.66
C THR A 11 -2.74 75.35 17.34
N LYS A 12 -3.52 74.91 18.36
CA LYS A 12 -4.80 74.27 18.09
C LYS A 12 -5.64 75.28 17.32
N SER A 13 -5.73 75.12 15.99
CA SER A 13 -6.66 75.87 15.16
C SER A 13 -8.02 75.80 15.82
N ALA A 14 -8.50 76.94 16.31
CA ALA A 14 -9.76 77.02 17.01
C ALA A 14 -10.89 76.96 15.99
N SER A 15 -11.12 75.77 15.40
CA SER A 15 -12.11 75.58 14.34
C SER A 15 -13.44 76.18 14.79
N GLY A 16 -13.88 77.20 14.06
CA GLY A 16 -15.19 77.77 14.22
C GLY A 16 -16.28 76.71 14.06
N LEU A 17 -17.45 77.00 14.59
CA LEU A 17 -18.62 76.22 14.24
C LEU A 17 -18.94 76.54 12.78
N LEU A 18 -19.09 75.51 11.95
CA LEU A 18 -19.45 75.68 10.53
C LEU A 18 -20.97 75.58 10.37
N GLY A 19 -21.51 76.54 9.63
CA GLY A 19 -22.86 76.50 9.05
C GLY A 19 -22.79 76.61 7.53
N TYR A 20 -23.90 76.32 6.86
CA TYR A 20 -23.97 76.36 5.40
C TYR A 20 -25.11 77.29 4.96
N ASP A 21 -24.79 78.27 4.11
CA ASP A 21 -25.76 79.20 3.53
C ASP A 21 -26.25 78.67 2.17
N CYS A 22 -27.57 78.48 2.09
CA CYS A 22 -28.30 78.01 0.92
C CYS A 22 -29.10 79.14 0.24
N GLY A 23 -28.90 80.41 0.62
CA GLY A 23 -29.63 81.58 0.12
C GLY A 23 -28.84 82.47 -0.84
N GLY A 24 -27.70 82.01 -1.35
CA GLY A 24 -26.86 82.73 -2.33
C GLY A 24 -27.48 82.84 -3.73
N THR A 25 -26.70 83.35 -4.70
CA THR A 25 -27.13 83.48 -6.11
C THR A 25 -26.45 82.51 -7.07
N SER A 26 -25.43 81.77 -6.61
CA SER A 26 -24.69 80.79 -7.41
C SER A 26 -24.75 79.40 -6.77
N PHE A 27 -25.68 78.57 -7.27
CA PHE A 27 -25.87 77.21 -6.78
C PHE A 27 -25.35 76.18 -7.77
N ASN A 28 -24.66 75.15 -7.26
CA ASN A 28 -24.48 73.91 -7.99
C ASN A 28 -25.67 73.00 -7.66
N VAL A 29 -26.49 72.69 -8.67
CA VAL A 29 -27.77 71.99 -8.51
C VAL A 29 -27.72 70.66 -9.27
N THR A 30 -27.96 69.56 -8.55
CA THR A 30 -28.08 68.22 -9.12
C THR A 30 -29.53 67.75 -9.00
N THR A 31 -30.17 67.43 -10.13
CA THR A 31 -31.52 66.86 -10.13
C THR A 31 -31.46 65.34 -10.04
N VAL A 32 -32.27 64.74 -9.17
CA VAL A 32 -32.41 63.28 -9.02
C VAL A 32 -33.87 62.85 -9.13
N SER A 33 -34.10 61.67 -9.70
CA SER A 33 -35.44 61.03 -9.76
C SER A 33 -35.83 60.47 -8.39
N LEU A 34 -37.13 60.47 -8.12
CA LEU A 34 -37.73 59.88 -6.91
C LEU A 34 -38.53 58.60 -7.19
N LEU A 35 -38.75 58.28 -8.47
CA LEU A 35 -39.60 57.15 -8.87
C LEU A 35 -38.87 55.82 -8.77
N GLU A 36 -37.60 55.80 -9.19
CA GLU A 36 -36.85 54.57 -9.44
C GLU A 36 -35.43 54.63 -8.86
N VAL A 37 -34.96 53.47 -8.41
CA VAL A 37 -33.55 53.23 -8.06
C VAL A 37 -33.02 52.18 -9.02
N GLY A 38 -31.84 52.41 -9.59
CA GLY A 38 -31.23 51.53 -10.58
C GLY A 38 -31.13 50.05 -10.14
N GLU A 39 -31.13 49.16 -11.12
CA GLU A 39 -31.02 47.73 -10.90
C GLU A 39 -29.59 47.27 -10.60
N CYS A 40 -29.47 46.14 -9.92
CA CYS A 40 -28.18 45.49 -9.67
C CYS A 40 -27.78 44.65 -10.88
N HIS A 41 -26.91 45.19 -11.73
CA HIS A 41 -26.33 44.45 -12.85
C HIS A 41 -25.17 43.56 -12.37
N SER A 42 -25.48 42.30 -12.02
CA SER A 42 -24.46 41.27 -11.88
C SER A 42 -24.04 40.74 -13.25
N THR A 43 -22.73 40.69 -13.50
CA THR A 43 -22.19 39.86 -14.58
C THR A 43 -22.16 38.41 -14.10
N ASP A 44 -23.29 37.71 -14.19
CA ASP A 44 -23.41 36.27 -13.90
C ASP A 44 -22.71 35.42 -14.98
N SER A 45 -21.38 35.51 -15.07
CA SER A 45 -20.55 34.54 -15.81
C SER A 45 -20.35 33.29 -14.96
N ARG A 46 -21.45 32.59 -14.64
CA ARG A 46 -21.34 31.24 -14.09
C ARG A 46 -20.82 30.32 -15.20
N PRO A 47 -19.73 29.57 -14.98
CA PRO A 47 -19.16 28.77 -16.05
C PRO A 47 -20.10 27.62 -16.42
N ASN A 48 -20.30 27.40 -17.71
CA ASN A 48 -21.13 26.33 -18.22
C ASN A 48 -20.45 24.98 -17.95
N SER A 49 -21.15 24.07 -17.28
CA SER A 49 -20.69 22.71 -17.03
C SER A 49 -21.43 21.73 -17.94
N THR A 50 -20.67 20.90 -18.65
CA THR A 50 -21.19 19.86 -19.56
C THR A 50 -20.65 18.50 -19.17
N SER A 51 -21.50 17.48 -19.12
CA SER A 51 -21.06 16.09 -18.85
C SER A 51 -20.59 15.46 -20.16
N ILE A 52 -19.34 15.01 -20.20
CA ILE A 52 -18.71 14.41 -21.38
C ILE A 52 -17.93 13.15 -21.01
N TYR A 53 -17.81 12.23 -21.97
CA TYR A 53 -17.07 10.99 -21.75
C TYR A 53 -15.58 11.21 -22.09
N ILE A 54 -14.69 10.83 -21.17
CA ILE A 54 -13.25 11.02 -21.31
C ILE A 54 -12.46 9.78 -20.91
N GLN A 55 -11.21 9.72 -21.38
CA GLN A 55 -10.15 8.95 -20.75
C GLN A 55 -9.12 9.90 -20.13
N LEU A 56 -8.86 9.77 -18.83
CA LEU A 56 -7.71 10.37 -18.17
C LEU A 56 -6.53 9.42 -18.31
N LEU A 57 -5.46 9.90 -18.94
CA LEU A 57 -4.25 9.15 -19.25
C LEU A 57 -3.08 9.69 -18.43
N GLN A 58 -2.18 8.79 -18.05
CA GLN A 58 -0.85 9.11 -17.55
C GLN A 58 0.20 8.61 -18.53
N ILE A 59 1.21 9.43 -18.81
CA ILE A 59 2.40 9.00 -19.55
C ILE A 59 3.15 7.94 -18.72
N ALA A 60 3.30 6.75 -19.28
CA ALA A 60 4.07 5.65 -18.72
C ALA A 60 5.58 5.88 -18.95
N ASP A 61 6.40 5.63 -17.93
CA ASP A 61 7.86 5.61 -18.06
C ASP A 61 8.42 4.18 -18.17
N TYR A 62 7.63 3.19 -17.77
CA TYR A 62 7.90 1.75 -17.91
C TYR A 62 6.76 1.05 -18.68
N SER A 63 7.13 0.10 -19.53
CA SER A 63 6.25 -0.86 -20.18
C SER A 63 6.58 -2.27 -19.67
N GLU A 64 5.61 -3.18 -19.63
CA GLU A 64 5.86 -4.57 -19.21
C GLU A 64 6.14 -5.45 -20.43
N VAL A 65 7.31 -6.12 -20.45
CA VAL A 65 7.69 -7.06 -21.51
C VAL A 65 7.63 -8.50 -21.03
N LYS A 66 6.93 -9.35 -21.79
CA LYS A 66 6.88 -10.80 -21.51
C LYS A 66 8.26 -11.40 -21.77
N THR A 67 8.82 -11.99 -20.72
CA THR A 67 10.20 -12.44 -20.64
C THR A 67 10.25 -13.93 -20.34
N ILE A 68 11.04 -14.66 -21.11
CA ILE A 68 11.33 -16.09 -20.92
C ILE A 68 12.80 -16.24 -20.51
N SER A 69 13.07 -17.16 -19.61
CA SER A 69 14.40 -17.42 -19.06
C SER A 69 14.66 -18.92 -19.06
N CYS A 70 15.86 -19.30 -19.53
CA CYS A 70 16.35 -20.67 -19.61
C CYS A 70 17.77 -20.74 -19.04
N LYS A 71 17.95 -21.53 -17.98
CA LYS A 71 19.26 -21.88 -17.43
C LYS A 71 19.42 -23.38 -17.42
N ILE A 72 20.50 -23.87 -18.04
CA ILE A 72 20.88 -25.28 -17.98
C ILE A 72 22.29 -25.35 -17.43
N GLU A 73 22.42 -25.93 -16.25
CA GLU A 73 23.67 -26.16 -15.55
C GLU A 73 24.03 -27.64 -15.65
N ILE A 74 25.24 -27.91 -16.12
CA ILE A 74 25.78 -29.25 -16.37
C ILE A 74 26.98 -29.46 -15.44
N ASP A 75 26.88 -30.41 -14.52
CA ASP A 75 27.98 -30.87 -13.68
C ASP A 75 28.32 -32.32 -14.05
N ARG A 76 29.41 -32.52 -14.79
CA ARG A 76 29.83 -33.81 -15.35
C ARG A 76 30.96 -34.43 -14.53
N ARG A 77 30.90 -35.75 -14.38
CA ARG A 77 31.93 -36.61 -13.80
C ARG A 77 32.23 -37.75 -14.76
N MET A 78 33.48 -37.86 -15.15
CA MET A 78 33.95 -38.91 -16.06
C MET A 78 35.11 -39.69 -15.47
N PHE A 79 35.15 -40.96 -15.83
CA PHE A 79 36.20 -41.88 -15.43
C PHE A 79 36.56 -42.78 -16.61
N TYR A 80 37.84 -43.16 -16.73
CA TYR A 80 38.27 -44.14 -17.70
C TYR A 80 37.88 -45.55 -17.21
N CYS A 81 37.31 -46.35 -18.11
CA CYS A 81 36.89 -47.71 -17.82
C CYS A 81 37.87 -48.71 -18.42
N GLY A 82 38.73 -49.30 -17.58
CA GLY A 82 39.75 -50.25 -18.03
C GLY A 82 39.26 -51.67 -18.32
N MET A 83 40.14 -52.49 -18.89
CA MET A 83 39.86 -53.85 -19.40
C MET A 83 39.22 -54.83 -18.40
N HIS A 84 39.33 -54.56 -17.10
CA HIS A 84 38.74 -55.37 -16.02
C HIS A 84 37.66 -54.62 -15.22
N SER A 85 36.95 -53.69 -15.86
CA SER A 85 35.99 -52.76 -15.21
C SER A 85 36.59 -51.91 -14.08
N HIS A 86 37.91 -51.72 -14.08
CA HIS A 86 38.55 -50.81 -13.12
C HIS A 86 38.35 -49.36 -13.57
N VAL A 87 38.04 -48.50 -12.61
CA VAL A 87 37.71 -47.10 -12.82
C VAL A 87 38.92 -46.25 -12.45
N SER A 88 39.39 -45.38 -13.36
CA SER A 88 40.52 -44.48 -13.09
C SER A 88 40.22 -43.03 -13.47
N MET A 89 40.89 -42.09 -12.80
CA MET A 89 40.70 -40.66 -13.04
C MET A 89 41.27 -40.23 -14.38
N VAL A 90 40.57 -39.30 -15.06
CA VAL A 90 41.02 -38.67 -16.29
C VAL A 90 41.22 -37.18 -16.12
N ARG A 91 42.15 -36.60 -16.88
CA ARG A 91 42.44 -35.16 -16.82
C ARG A 91 41.22 -34.36 -17.30
N GLY A 92 40.79 -33.38 -16.49
CA GLY A 92 39.55 -32.63 -16.72
C GLY A 92 38.27 -33.42 -16.37
N GLY A 93 38.41 -34.49 -15.60
CA GLY A 93 37.33 -35.47 -15.37
C GLY A 93 36.16 -35.00 -14.52
N HIS A 94 36.28 -33.88 -13.82
CA HIS A 94 35.18 -33.19 -13.16
C HIS A 94 35.05 -31.80 -13.78
N ARG A 95 33.84 -31.40 -14.23
CA ARG A 95 33.63 -30.02 -14.70
C ARG A 95 32.17 -29.61 -14.57
N LYS A 96 31.99 -28.39 -14.06
CA LYS A 96 30.70 -27.71 -13.98
C LYS A 96 30.69 -26.53 -14.94
N TYR A 97 29.64 -26.40 -15.76
CA TYR A 97 29.48 -25.31 -16.73
C TYR A 97 28.00 -25.03 -17.03
N LEU A 98 27.73 -23.86 -17.59
CA LEU A 98 26.41 -23.48 -18.10
C LEU A 98 26.36 -23.78 -19.60
N LEU A 99 25.21 -24.27 -20.07
CA LEU A 99 24.95 -24.43 -21.49
C LEU A 99 24.34 -23.13 -22.04
N GLU A 100 25.08 -22.45 -22.91
CA GLU A 100 24.55 -21.33 -23.69
C GLU A 100 23.40 -21.81 -24.60
N MET A 101 22.33 -21.02 -24.64
CA MET A 101 21.13 -21.30 -25.42
C MET A 101 20.72 -20.06 -26.18
N ASP A 102 20.28 -20.24 -27.41
CA ASP A 102 19.68 -19.19 -28.22
C ASP A 102 18.17 -19.05 -27.93
N ARG A 103 17.59 -17.97 -28.45
CA ARG A 103 16.15 -17.68 -28.30
C ARG A 103 15.26 -18.80 -28.85
N HIS A 104 15.63 -19.47 -29.95
CA HIS A 104 14.78 -20.51 -30.53
C HIS A 104 14.82 -21.79 -29.70
N ARG A 105 15.98 -22.26 -29.23
CA ARG A 105 16.03 -23.41 -28.29
C ARG A 105 15.34 -23.09 -26.97
N CYS A 106 15.45 -21.86 -26.43
CA CYS A 106 14.74 -21.49 -25.21
C CYS A 106 13.21 -21.47 -25.41
N ALA A 107 12.71 -20.87 -26.50
CA ALA A 107 11.29 -20.88 -26.82
C ALA A 107 10.76 -22.31 -27.02
N ALA A 108 11.44 -23.13 -27.84
CA ALA A 108 11.06 -24.52 -28.08
C ALA A 108 11.08 -25.37 -26.79
N LEU A 109 11.97 -25.06 -25.84
CA LEU A 109 12.02 -25.73 -24.53
C LEU A 109 10.81 -25.37 -23.65
N HIS A 110 10.38 -24.11 -23.66
CA HIS A 110 9.16 -23.66 -22.97
C HIS A 110 7.87 -24.18 -23.62
N GLU A 111 7.86 -24.40 -24.93
CA GLU A 111 6.70 -24.91 -25.68
C GLU A 111 6.57 -26.44 -25.62
N THR A 112 7.66 -27.17 -25.86
CA THR A 112 7.64 -28.64 -25.92
C THR A 112 7.86 -29.33 -24.57
N GLY A 113 8.39 -28.62 -23.58
CA GLY A 113 8.80 -29.20 -22.30
C GLY A 113 9.89 -30.27 -22.43
N SER A 114 10.72 -30.20 -23.50
CA SER A 114 11.76 -31.18 -23.78
C SER A 114 13.03 -30.60 -24.38
N ILE A 115 14.19 -31.19 -24.06
CA ILE A 115 15.48 -30.84 -24.68
C ILE A 115 16.33 -32.09 -24.92
N VAL A 116 17.05 -32.12 -26.04
CA VAL A 116 18.11 -33.11 -26.30
C VAL A 116 19.46 -32.57 -25.83
N LEU A 117 20.17 -33.36 -25.04
CA LEU A 117 21.49 -33.08 -24.48
C LEU A 117 22.50 -34.16 -24.93
N GLY A 118 23.72 -33.73 -25.23
CA GLY A 118 24.75 -34.62 -25.78
C GLY A 118 24.35 -35.21 -27.14
N ASN A 119 24.80 -36.43 -27.42
CA ASN A 119 24.63 -37.06 -28.73
C ASN A 119 23.24 -37.69 -28.97
N SER A 120 22.43 -37.92 -27.93
CA SER A 120 21.11 -38.57 -28.09
C SER A 120 20.15 -38.51 -26.88
N VAL A 121 20.50 -37.88 -25.74
CA VAL A 121 19.65 -38.01 -24.54
C VAL A 121 18.56 -36.93 -24.49
N SER A 122 17.31 -37.34 -24.64
CA SER A 122 16.15 -36.46 -24.46
C SER A 122 15.71 -36.39 -22.98
N VAL A 123 15.67 -35.18 -22.44
CA VAL A 123 14.99 -34.87 -21.18
C VAL A 123 13.60 -34.36 -21.50
N ILE A 124 12.57 -35.04 -20.99
CA ILE A 124 11.14 -34.71 -21.21
C ILE A 124 10.43 -34.39 -19.89
N GLY A 125 9.26 -33.76 -19.98
CA GLY A 125 8.43 -33.42 -18.81
C GLY A 125 8.94 -32.20 -18.04
N LEU A 126 9.59 -31.26 -18.73
CA LEU A 126 10.07 -30.01 -18.15
C LEU A 126 8.93 -28.98 -18.13
N LEU A 127 8.57 -28.52 -16.94
CA LEU A 127 7.48 -27.55 -16.74
C LEU A 127 8.01 -26.11 -16.72
N PRO A 128 7.34 -25.14 -17.35
CA PRO A 128 7.61 -23.72 -17.14
C PRO A 128 7.48 -23.33 -15.66
N ASN A 129 8.24 -22.32 -15.23
CA ASN A 129 8.31 -21.88 -13.83
C ASN A 129 8.78 -22.95 -12.82
N SER A 130 9.51 -23.98 -13.29
CA SER A 130 10.08 -25.03 -12.45
C SER A 130 11.61 -25.09 -12.57
N THR A 131 12.25 -25.74 -11.60
CA THR A 131 13.63 -26.21 -11.70
C THR A 131 13.63 -27.73 -11.60
N ASN A 132 14.11 -28.40 -12.63
CA ASN A 132 14.18 -29.86 -12.72
C ASN A 132 15.63 -30.34 -12.62
N TYR A 133 15.85 -31.35 -11.79
CA TYR A 133 17.15 -32.00 -11.62
C TYR A 133 17.09 -33.42 -12.20
N ARG A 134 18.09 -33.82 -12.98
CA ARG A 134 18.24 -35.17 -13.52
C ARG A 134 19.70 -35.62 -13.46
N ILE A 135 19.92 -36.90 -13.17
CA ILE A 135 21.21 -37.56 -13.37
C ILE A 135 21.10 -38.34 -14.68
N ILE A 136 22.07 -38.16 -15.56
CA ILE A 136 22.06 -38.63 -16.95
C ILE A 136 23.44 -39.19 -17.29
N THR A 137 23.48 -40.35 -17.92
CA THR A 137 24.70 -40.91 -18.51
C THR A 137 24.86 -40.40 -19.95
N PHE A 138 25.93 -39.63 -20.24
CA PHE A 138 26.17 -39.09 -21.59
C PHE A 138 27.00 -40.00 -22.50
N ALA A 139 27.84 -40.86 -21.92
CA ALA A 139 28.61 -41.85 -22.67
C ALA A 139 28.82 -43.12 -21.86
N ARG A 140 28.10 -44.17 -22.28
CA ARG A 140 28.06 -45.56 -21.79
C ARG A 140 27.86 -45.77 -20.29
N ASP A 141 27.35 -46.95 -19.95
CA ASP A 141 26.87 -47.25 -18.60
C ASP A 141 27.88 -48.01 -17.73
N ALA A 142 27.74 -47.78 -16.42
CA ALA A 142 28.21 -48.67 -15.37
C ALA A 142 26.99 -49.46 -14.85
N ASN A 143 27.09 -50.78 -14.88
CA ASN A 143 26.05 -51.69 -14.43
C ASN A 143 26.01 -51.77 -12.89
N LEU A 144 24.88 -52.22 -12.35
CA LEU A 144 24.69 -52.43 -10.90
C LEU A 144 25.62 -53.50 -10.29
N ASP A 145 26.18 -54.38 -11.11
CA ASP A 145 27.17 -55.40 -10.71
C ASP A 145 28.61 -54.84 -10.60
N GLY A 146 28.81 -53.55 -10.89
CA GLY A 146 30.12 -52.89 -10.89
C GLY A 146 30.90 -53.04 -12.21
N THR A 147 30.35 -53.72 -13.22
CA THR A 147 30.97 -53.75 -14.55
C THR A 147 30.77 -52.41 -15.27
N CYS A 148 31.80 -51.93 -15.96
CA CYS A 148 31.71 -50.73 -16.79
C CYS A 148 32.06 -51.06 -18.25
N LYS A 149 31.56 -50.26 -19.18
CA LYS A 149 32.04 -50.21 -20.56
C LYS A 149 32.30 -48.76 -20.91
N GLY A 150 33.53 -48.42 -21.27
CA GLY A 150 33.84 -47.06 -21.72
C GLY A 150 33.42 -46.83 -23.18
N GLY A 151 33.14 -45.58 -23.52
CA GLY A 151 32.97 -45.11 -24.89
C GLY A 151 33.62 -43.77 -25.11
N ASP A 152 33.54 -43.28 -26.34
CA ASP A 152 34.20 -42.03 -26.71
C ASP A 152 33.24 -40.87 -26.49
N PHE A 153 33.72 -39.81 -25.83
CA PHE A 153 32.93 -38.65 -25.44
C PHE A 153 33.69 -37.37 -25.79
N SER A 154 32.96 -36.38 -26.32
CA SER A 154 33.52 -35.06 -26.61
C SER A 154 32.56 -33.97 -26.14
N ASP A 155 33.12 -32.90 -25.61
CA ASP A 155 32.41 -31.66 -25.30
C ASP A 155 33.32 -30.44 -25.59
N PRO A 156 32.89 -29.19 -25.33
CA PRO A 156 33.70 -28.00 -25.61
C PRO A 156 35.08 -27.95 -24.91
N TYR A 157 35.37 -28.87 -23.98
CA TYR A 157 36.60 -28.89 -23.20
C TYR A 157 37.56 -30.02 -23.56
N GLY A 158 37.22 -30.85 -24.55
CA GLY A 158 38.10 -31.89 -25.08
C GLY A 158 37.36 -33.12 -25.61
N THR A 159 38.16 -34.15 -25.92
CA THR A 159 37.69 -35.46 -26.35
C THR A 159 38.41 -36.53 -25.54
N TRP A 160 37.68 -37.53 -25.07
CA TRP A 160 38.19 -38.64 -24.25
C TRP A 160 37.68 -39.96 -24.82
N ASN A 161 38.54 -40.96 -24.85
CA ASN A 161 38.20 -42.28 -25.38
C ASN A 161 38.03 -43.28 -24.23
N ASN A 162 37.12 -44.24 -24.41
CA ASN A 162 36.86 -45.32 -23.44
C ASN A 162 36.55 -44.82 -22.00
N VAL A 163 35.72 -43.78 -21.88
CA VAL A 163 35.23 -43.22 -20.61
C VAL A 163 33.77 -43.57 -20.33
N VAL A 164 33.40 -43.56 -19.05
CA VAL A 164 32.02 -43.52 -18.56
C VAL A 164 31.75 -42.10 -18.05
N VAL A 165 30.63 -41.50 -18.44
CA VAL A 165 30.31 -40.09 -18.13
C VAL A 165 28.94 -39.97 -17.46
N GLU A 166 28.94 -39.81 -16.13
CA GLU A 166 27.75 -39.49 -15.32
C GLU A 166 27.63 -37.96 -15.18
N THR A 167 26.43 -37.42 -15.39
CA THR A 167 26.20 -35.97 -15.42
C THR A 167 24.96 -35.61 -14.63
N SER A 168 25.09 -34.72 -13.64
CA SER A 168 23.93 -34.05 -13.05
C SER A 168 23.60 -32.78 -13.83
N VAL A 169 22.37 -32.72 -14.34
CA VAL A 169 21.82 -31.60 -15.09
C VAL A 169 20.72 -30.92 -14.28
N THR A 170 20.86 -29.61 -14.08
CA THR A 170 19.84 -28.76 -13.46
C THR A 170 19.28 -27.80 -14.51
N ILE A 171 17.99 -27.91 -14.80
CA ILE A 171 17.28 -27.13 -15.81
C ILE A 171 16.27 -26.22 -15.10
N SER A 172 16.47 -24.91 -15.17
CA SER A 172 15.55 -23.90 -14.64
C SER A 172 14.87 -23.15 -15.78
N LEU A 173 13.53 -23.18 -15.79
CA LEU A 173 12.69 -22.47 -16.76
C LEU A 173 11.83 -21.46 -16.02
N ARG A 174 11.85 -20.19 -16.43
CA ARG A 174 11.05 -19.12 -15.82
C ARG A 174 10.38 -18.24 -16.87
N ASN A 175 9.11 -17.89 -16.64
CA ASN A 175 8.30 -16.99 -17.45
C ASN A 175 7.75 -15.90 -16.55
N TYR A 176 8.09 -14.65 -16.83
CA TYR A 176 7.71 -13.49 -16.03
C TYR A 176 7.55 -12.23 -16.89
N TYR A 177 7.04 -11.15 -16.31
CA TYR A 177 7.05 -9.83 -16.94
C TYR A 177 8.20 -9.01 -16.34
N ALA A 178 9.01 -8.40 -17.20
CA ALA A 178 10.10 -7.53 -16.81
C ALA A 178 9.74 -6.07 -17.11
N ALA A 179 10.31 -5.14 -16.34
CA ALA A 179 10.04 -3.71 -16.49
C ALA A 179 11.00 -3.11 -17.54
N ALA A 180 10.45 -2.63 -18.65
CA ALA A 180 11.19 -2.05 -19.77
C ALA A 180 11.03 -0.52 -19.79
N LYS A 181 12.13 0.23 -19.73
CA LYS A 181 12.16 1.68 -19.84
C LYS A 181 12.42 2.09 -21.29
N THR A 182 11.36 2.16 -22.09
CA THR A 182 11.40 2.45 -23.54
C THR A 182 12.20 3.69 -23.91
N LYS A 183 12.11 4.77 -23.13
CA LYS A 183 12.85 6.04 -23.39
C LYS A 183 14.37 5.93 -23.23
N MET A 184 14.88 4.92 -22.52
CA MET A 184 16.32 4.74 -22.25
C MET A 184 16.86 3.39 -22.77
N ASP A 185 16.07 2.68 -23.58
CA ASP A 185 16.41 1.38 -24.20
C ASP A 185 16.99 0.33 -23.21
N PHE A 186 16.40 0.22 -22.01
CA PHE A 186 16.77 -0.86 -21.07
C PHE A 186 15.57 -1.60 -20.47
N VAL A 187 15.82 -2.84 -20.06
CA VAL A 187 14.92 -3.71 -19.30
C VAL A 187 15.60 -4.14 -18.01
N THR A 188 14.86 -4.11 -16.90
CA THR A 188 15.32 -4.57 -15.58
C THR A 188 14.84 -6.00 -15.35
N LEU A 189 15.78 -6.92 -15.18
CA LEU A 189 15.51 -8.34 -14.89
C LEU A 189 15.15 -8.57 -13.42
N ARG A 190 14.78 -9.81 -13.07
CA ARG A 190 14.37 -10.18 -11.70
C ARG A 190 15.50 -10.07 -10.66
N SER A 191 16.75 -10.12 -11.11
CA SER A 191 17.99 -9.87 -10.35
C SER A 191 18.36 -8.39 -10.22
N GLU A 192 17.52 -7.48 -10.72
CA GLU A 192 17.81 -6.04 -10.87
C GLU A 192 18.88 -5.70 -11.92
N VAL A 193 19.44 -6.70 -12.63
CA VAL A 193 20.33 -6.47 -13.79
C VAL A 193 19.61 -5.67 -14.88
N GLN A 194 20.27 -4.62 -15.36
CA GLN A 194 19.79 -3.79 -16.47
C GLN A 194 20.42 -4.26 -17.79
N CYS A 195 19.56 -4.62 -18.75
CA CYS A 195 19.93 -5.11 -20.06
C CYS A 195 19.42 -4.17 -21.16
N ILE A 196 20.11 -4.10 -22.31
CA ILE A 196 19.70 -3.26 -23.44
C ILE A 196 18.44 -3.85 -24.09
N LEU A 197 17.33 -3.11 -24.06
CA LEU A 197 16.00 -3.59 -24.48
C LEU A 197 15.97 -3.99 -25.97
N SER A 198 16.58 -3.19 -26.84
CA SER A 198 16.66 -3.43 -28.29
C SER A 198 17.39 -4.72 -28.70
N LYS A 199 18.23 -5.30 -27.82
CA LYS A 199 18.91 -6.57 -28.11
C LYS A 199 17.96 -7.78 -28.08
N ASN A 200 16.86 -7.72 -27.33
CA ASN A 200 15.92 -8.84 -27.11
C ASN A 200 16.51 -10.08 -26.39
N GLU A 201 17.76 -9.98 -25.92
CA GLU A 201 18.49 -11.03 -25.20
C GLU A 201 19.39 -10.43 -24.10
N CYS A 202 19.59 -11.18 -23.04
CA CYS A 202 20.57 -10.88 -21.98
C CYS A 202 20.96 -12.14 -21.22
N ILE A 203 22.05 -12.05 -20.45
CA ILE A 203 22.42 -13.05 -19.45
C ILE A 203 22.13 -12.44 -18.08
N ASP A 204 21.35 -13.16 -17.27
CA ASP A 204 20.98 -12.79 -15.90
C ASP A 204 22.18 -13.01 -14.95
N GLU A 205 22.19 -12.40 -13.75
CA GLU A 205 23.30 -12.54 -12.78
C GLU A 205 23.51 -14.00 -12.36
N ASP A 206 22.43 -14.79 -12.31
CA ASP A 206 22.51 -16.23 -12.05
C ASP A 206 23.02 -17.06 -13.25
N GLY A 207 23.34 -16.43 -14.37
CA GLY A 207 23.78 -17.08 -15.60
C GLY A 207 22.66 -17.68 -16.45
N ALA A 208 21.39 -17.34 -16.21
CA ALA A 208 20.30 -17.71 -17.10
C ALA A 208 20.34 -16.90 -18.40
N ASN A 209 20.05 -17.55 -19.53
CA ASN A 209 19.79 -16.86 -20.80
C ASN A 209 18.35 -16.35 -20.80
N VAL A 210 18.18 -15.05 -21.00
CA VAL A 210 16.89 -14.35 -20.87
C VAL A 210 16.54 -13.66 -22.19
N PHE A 211 15.30 -13.86 -22.65
CA PHE A 211 14.80 -13.33 -23.91
C PHE A 211 13.43 -12.70 -23.72
N TRP A 212 13.15 -11.64 -24.48
CA TRP A 212 11.82 -11.03 -24.53
C TRP A 212 11.38 -10.80 -25.98
N ALA A 213 10.10 -10.52 -26.18
CA ALA A 213 9.62 -10.05 -27.47
C ALA A 213 9.94 -8.56 -27.64
N PRO A 214 10.31 -8.10 -28.85
CA PRO A 214 10.38 -6.67 -29.13
C PRO A 214 8.99 -6.06 -28.91
N LEU A 215 8.95 -4.87 -28.32
CA LEU A 215 7.70 -4.12 -28.20
C LEU A 215 7.17 -3.80 -29.61
N PRO A 216 5.85 -3.93 -29.85
CA PRO A 216 5.29 -3.62 -31.16
C PRO A 216 5.49 -2.13 -31.46
N VAL A 217 6.07 -1.84 -32.62
CA VAL A 217 6.28 -0.47 -33.10
C VAL A 217 4.95 0.07 -33.65
N GLU A 218 4.04 0.39 -32.75
CA GLU A 218 2.76 1.02 -33.08
C GLU A 218 2.96 2.50 -33.39
N ALA A 219 2.38 2.99 -34.49
CA ALA A 219 2.46 4.40 -34.89
C ALA A 219 1.96 5.40 -33.83
N CYS A 220 1.14 4.92 -32.89
CA CYS A 220 0.51 5.70 -31.83
C CYS A 220 1.16 5.50 -30.46
N ASN A 221 2.05 4.48 -30.34
CA ASN A 221 2.69 4.06 -29.09
C ASN A 221 1.70 3.94 -27.92
N PHE A 222 0.62 3.17 -28.07
CA PHE A 222 -0.44 3.08 -27.05
C PHE A 222 0.09 2.54 -25.71
N HIS A 223 1.15 1.72 -25.76
CA HIS A 223 1.89 1.22 -24.59
C HIS A 223 2.58 2.30 -23.74
N ALA A 224 2.71 3.54 -24.23
CA ALA A 224 3.25 4.67 -23.47
C ALA A 224 2.19 5.41 -22.61
N TYR A 225 0.95 4.93 -22.57
CA TYR A 225 -0.13 5.57 -21.81
C TYR A 225 -0.84 4.57 -20.89
N ASN A 226 -0.90 4.88 -19.59
CA ASN A 226 -1.77 4.19 -18.64
C ASN A 226 -3.10 4.96 -18.50
N VAL A 227 -4.23 4.26 -18.61
CA VAL A 227 -5.55 4.87 -18.37
C VAL A 227 -5.81 4.89 -16.86
N LEU A 228 -5.87 6.08 -16.26
CA LEU A 228 -6.21 6.26 -14.84
C LEU A 228 -7.72 6.21 -14.61
N TYR A 229 -8.48 6.82 -15.52
CA TYR A 229 -9.94 6.86 -15.46
C TYR A 229 -10.56 6.78 -16.86
N GLN A 230 -11.71 6.13 -16.97
CA GLN A 230 -12.55 6.15 -18.17
C GLN A 230 -14.02 6.27 -17.75
N GLY A 231 -14.74 7.26 -18.27
CA GLY A 231 -16.11 7.53 -17.81
C GLY A 231 -16.59 8.94 -18.11
N GLN A 232 -17.71 9.32 -17.50
CA GLN A 232 -18.27 10.67 -17.60
C GLN A 232 -17.58 11.61 -16.61
N ALA A 233 -17.14 12.78 -17.08
CA ALA A 233 -16.60 13.85 -16.26
C ALA A 233 -17.21 15.20 -16.65
N TYR A 234 -17.10 16.20 -15.79
CA TYR A 234 -17.61 17.54 -16.05
C TYR A 234 -16.56 18.39 -16.75
N LYS A 235 -16.87 18.85 -17.97
CA LYS A 235 -16.12 19.87 -18.70
C LYS A 235 -16.75 21.23 -18.42
N ILE A 236 -16.04 22.03 -17.66
CA ILE A 236 -16.39 23.37 -17.20
C ILE A 236 -15.72 24.39 -18.13
N HIS A 237 -16.51 25.22 -18.79
CA HIS A 237 -16.08 26.25 -19.74
C HIS A 237 -16.73 27.58 -19.38
N ASP A 238 -15.93 28.62 -19.14
CA ASP A 238 -16.43 29.98 -18.90
C ASP A 238 -16.81 30.65 -20.24
N SER A 239 -17.88 31.44 -20.27
CA SER A 239 -18.21 32.27 -21.43
C SER A 239 -17.12 33.29 -21.77
N ASN A 240 -16.32 33.70 -20.77
CA ASN A 240 -15.12 34.51 -20.96
C ASN A 240 -13.91 33.64 -21.34
N THR A 241 -13.24 33.98 -22.45
CA THR A 241 -12.05 33.28 -22.96
C THR A 241 -10.79 33.42 -22.10
N GLU A 242 -10.87 34.18 -21.00
CA GLU A 242 -9.77 34.42 -20.05
C GLU A 242 -9.50 33.23 -19.12
N TYR A 243 -10.47 32.32 -18.94
CA TYR A 243 -10.32 31.15 -18.07
C TYR A 243 -10.12 29.86 -18.87
N PRO A 244 -9.13 29.00 -18.50
CA PRO A 244 -8.92 27.73 -19.17
C PRO A 244 -10.07 26.75 -18.88
N VAL A 245 -10.41 25.93 -19.86
CA VAL A 245 -11.38 24.84 -19.73
C VAL A 245 -10.89 23.84 -18.69
N VAL A 246 -11.74 23.46 -17.74
CA VAL A 246 -11.39 22.52 -16.66
C VAL A 246 -12.23 21.27 -16.76
N TYR A 247 -11.58 20.11 -16.61
CA TYR A 247 -12.22 18.80 -16.49
C TYR A 247 -12.18 18.41 -15.02
N SER A 248 -13.34 18.15 -14.41
CA SER A 248 -13.42 17.73 -13.02
C SER A 248 -14.27 16.46 -12.85
N LEU A 249 -13.88 15.68 -11.86
CA LEU A 249 -14.61 14.53 -11.36
C LEU A 249 -14.45 14.48 -9.84
N THR A 250 -15.54 14.23 -9.14
CA THR A 250 -15.57 14.06 -7.68
C THR A 250 -16.33 12.78 -7.36
N THR A 251 -15.61 11.71 -7.03
CA THR A 251 -16.20 10.41 -6.64
C THR A 251 -15.44 9.83 -5.44
N LYS A 252 -16.02 8.80 -4.81
CA LYS A 252 -15.41 8.13 -3.65
C LYS A 252 -14.04 7.51 -3.96
N ASP A 253 -13.86 7.00 -5.18
CA ASP A 253 -12.62 6.31 -5.57
C ASP A 253 -11.66 7.26 -6.28
N ILE A 254 -12.17 8.08 -7.22
CA ILE A 254 -11.35 8.95 -8.07
C ILE A 254 -11.86 10.39 -8.02
N THR A 255 -10.94 11.33 -7.73
CA THR A 255 -11.21 12.77 -7.74
C THR A 255 -10.04 13.54 -8.35
N PHE A 256 -10.37 14.47 -9.26
CA PHE A 256 -9.42 15.39 -9.87
C PHE A 256 -10.14 16.66 -10.39
N ALA A 257 -9.38 17.74 -10.53
CA ALA A 257 -9.70 18.85 -11.41
C ALA A 257 -8.44 19.21 -12.19
N LEU A 258 -8.52 19.29 -13.52
CA LEU A 258 -7.38 19.50 -14.41
C LEU A 258 -7.75 20.48 -15.53
N SER A 259 -6.88 21.44 -15.79
CA SER A 259 -7.09 22.56 -16.71
C SER A 259 -6.41 22.30 -18.06
N LYS A 260 -7.13 22.51 -19.16
CA LYS A 260 -6.56 22.48 -20.52
C LYS A 260 -5.49 23.56 -20.65
N ARG A 261 -4.26 23.14 -20.99
CA ARG A 261 -3.13 24.01 -21.31
C ARG A 261 -2.91 24.13 -22.82
N SER A 262 -3.01 23.01 -23.53
CA SER A 262 -2.82 22.89 -24.97
C SER A 262 -3.49 21.61 -25.47
N GLU A 263 -3.51 21.40 -26.79
CA GLU A 263 -3.93 20.14 -27.39
C GLU A 263 -3.04 19.78 -28.57
N TYR A 264 -2.89 18.48 -28.83
CA TYR A 264 -2.13 17.95 -29.95
C TYR A 264 -2.74 16.64 -30.43
N ASN A 265 -2.58 16.34 -31.72
CA ASN A 265 -3.21 15.16 -32.32
C ASN A 265 -2.25 13.98 -32.38
N VAL A 266 -2.68 12.81 -31.90
CA VAL A 266 -1.97 11.53 -32.04
C VAL A 266 -2.93 10.51 -32.65
N CYS A 267 -2.59 9.97 -33.81
CA CYS A 267 -3.39 8.97 -34.52
C CYS A 267 -4.88 9.32 -34.70
N GLY A 268 -5.19 10.59 -34.99
CA GLY A 268 -6.56 11.06 -35.19
C GLY A 268 -7.34 11.37 -33.91
N TYR A 269 -6.75 11.15 -32.72
CA TYR A 269 -7.31 11.58 -31.44
C TYR A 269 -6.68 12.90 -31.00
N THR A 270 -7.51 13.81 -30.47
CA THR A 270 -7.06 15.05 -29.83
C THR A 270 -6.70 14.77 -28.38
N LEU A 271 -5.41 14.84 -28.05
CA LEU A 271 -4.90 14.72 -26.68
C LEU A 271 -4.83 16.12 -26.08
N VAL A 272 -5.59 16.35 -25.01
CA VAL A 272 -5.57 17.58 -24.23
C VAL A 272 -4.45 17.46 -23.20
N GLN A 273 -3.47 18.37 -23.28
CA GLN A 273 -2.42 18.48 -22.28
C GLN A 273 -2.93 19.30 -21.10
N THR A 274 -2.75 18.78 -19.89
CA THR A 274 -3.16 19.44 -18.65
C THR A 274 -2.05 20.34 -18.09
N GLU A 275 -2.28 21.01 -16.97
CA GLU A 275 -1.23 21.71 -16.21
C GLU A 275 -0.19 20.72 -15.65
N HIS A 276 -0.58 19.47 -15.38
CA HIS A 276 0.34 18.43 -14.94
C HIS A 276 1.01 17.72 -16.13
N PRO A 277 2.34 17.73 -16.28
CA PRO A 277 3.02 17.33 -17.52
C PRO A 277 2.88 15.85 -17.88
N LYS A 278 2.56 14.99 -16.90
CA LYS A 278 2.31 13.56 -17.11
C LYS A 278 0.83 13.21 -17.34
N LEU A 279 -0.11 14.11 -17.08
CA LEU A 279 -1.55 13.84 -17.18
C LEU A 279 -2.13 14.46 -18.45
N LEU A 280 -2.86 13.64 -19.19
CA LEU A 280 -3.46 13.97 -20.48
C LEU A 280 -4.92 13.54 -20.48
N ILE A 281 -5.78 14.26 -21.18
CA ILE A 281 -7.21 13.93 -21.29
C ILE A 281 -7.54 13.71 -22.76
N VAL A 282 -8.29 12.65 -23.06
CA VAL A 282 -8.87 12.43 -24.40
C VAL A 282 -10.38 12.46 -24.27
N GLU A 283 -11.02 13.40 -24.97
CA GLU A 283 -12.47 13.42 -25.16
C GLU A 283 -12.85 12.30 -26.13
N THR A 284 -13.71 11.37 -25.71
CA THR A 284 -14.03 10.18 -26.52
C THR A 284 -15.41 9.62 -26.20
N ASN A 285 -15.78 8.49 -26.82
CA ASN A 285 -17.01 7.75 -26.61
C ASN A 285 -16.71 6.31 -26.18
N LYS A 286 -17.67 5.64 -25.52
CA LYS A 286 -17.56 4.23 -25.09
C LYS A 286 -17.11 3.25 -26.18
N ASN A 287 -17.38 3.55 -27.45
CA ASN A 287 -17.07 2.70 -28.60
C ASN A 287 -15.73 3.03 -29.28
N ASN A 288 -15.03 4.10 -28.89
CA ASN A 288 -13.83 4.60 -29.59
C ASN A 288 -12.69 4.97 -28.63
N LEU A 289 -12.38 4.07 -27.69
CA LEU A 289 -11.36 4.31 -26.67
C LEU A 289 -9.97 4.47 -27.31
N PHE A 290 -9.18 5.46 -26.85
CA PHE A 290 -7.82 5.71 -27.33
C PHE A 290 -6.86 4.62 -26.85
N ALA A 291 -6.92 4.30 -25.55
CA ALA A 291 -6.10 3.25 -24.95
C ALA A 291 -6.98 2.26 -24.19
N LYS A 292 -6.58 0.98 -24.17
CA LYS A 292 -7.26 -0.05 -23.39
C LYS A 292 -6.98 0.16 -21.90
N PHE A 293 -8.04 0.17 -21.08
CA PHE A 293 -7.89 0.14 -19.63
C PHE A 293 -7.20 -1.16 -19.19
N THR A 294 -6.01 -1.03 -18.60
CA THR A 294 -5.18 -2.12 -18.10
C THR A 294 -4.69 -1.77 -16.70
N ARG A 295 -4.41 -2.80 -15.87
CA ARG A 295 -3.92 -2.59 -14.51
C ARG A 295 -2.59 -1.84 -14.56
N ILE A 296 -2.48 -0.75 -13.81
CA ILE A 296 -1.26 0.08 -13.80
C ILE A 296 -0.13 -0.71 -13.12
N SER A 297 1.03 -0.77 -13.78
CA SER A 297 2.25 -1.36 -13.22
C SER A 297 2.74 -0.49 -12.07
N VAL A 298 3.21 -1.12 -10.99
CA VAL A 298 3.59 -0.38 -9.76
C VAL A 298 4.72 0.62 -10.04
N ASN A 299 5.62 0.31 -10.98
CA ASN A 299 6.71 1.20 -11.42
C ASN A 299 6.23 2.51 -12.09
N ASN A 300 4.98 2.59 -12.54
CA ASN A 300 4.37 3.80 -13.10
C ASN A 300 3.49 4.55 -12.09
N LEU A 301 3.25 4.02 -10.88
CA LEU A 301 2.52 4.73 -9.84
C LEU A 301 3.46 5.72 -9.16
N ASP A 302 3.14 7.01 -9.25
CA ASP A 302 4.00 8.10 -8.80
C ASP A 302 3.30 8.92 -7.71
N ILE A 303 3.78 8.79 -6.48
CA ILE A 303 3.25 9.49 -5.31
C ILE A 303 3.29 11.02 -5.47
N PHE A 304 4.25 11.58 -6.20
CA PHE A 304 4.30 13.01 -6.48
C PHE A 304 3.22 13.42 -7.48
N THR A 305 3.01 12.63 -8.54
CA THR A 305 1.89 12.85 -9.48
C THR A 305 0.54 12.79 -8.76
N TYR A 306 0.37 11.85 -7.82
CA TYR A 306 -0.82 11.78 -6.95
C TYR A 306 -0.99 13.03 -6.07
N ILE A 307 0.04 13.41 -5.31
CA ILE A 307 0.00 14.57 -4.40
C ILE A 307 -0.22 15.88 -5.17
N ASN A 308 0.48 16.08 -6.29
CA ASN A 308 0.32 17.27 -7.14
C ASN A 308 -1.10 17.40 -7.67
N SER A 309 -1.73 16.30 -8.09
CA SER A 309 -3.12 16.32 -8.55
C SER A 309 -4.11 16.75 -7.46
N LYS A 310 -3.87 16.36 -6.20
CA LYS A 310 -4.66 16.82 -5.05
C LYS A 310 -4.46 18.31 -4.77
N PHE A 311 -3.23 18.81 -4.86
CA PHE A 311 -2.97 20.25 -4.70
C PHE A 311 -3.69 21.09 -5.76
N ILE A 312 -3.66 20.67 -7.04
CA ILE A 312 -4.39 21.35 -8.13
C ILE A 312 -5.91 21.33 -7.87
N TYR A 313 -6.46 20.19 -7.42
CA TYR A 313 -7.88 20.07 -7.05
C TYR A 313 -8.26 21.03 -5.91
N VAL A 314 -7.46 21.11 -4.84
CA VAL A 314 -7.68 22.02 -3.71
C VAL A 314 -7.58 23.49 -4.14
N GLU A 315 -6.56 23.85 -4.92
CA GLU A 315 -6.42 25.21 -5.47
C GLU A 315 -7.66 25.60 -6.28
N LYS A 316 -8.15 24.71 -7.16
CA LYS A 316 -9.31 24.96 -7.98
C LYS A 316 -10.60 25.08 -7.16
N HIS A 317 -10.80 24.22 -6.15
CA HIS A 317 -11.94 24.32 -5.23
C HIS A 317 -11.95 25.66 -4.49
N LEU A 318 -10.82 26.03 -3.87
CA LEU A 318 -10.66 27.31 -3.18
C LEU A 318 -10.91 28.50 -4.11
N LYS A 319 -10.36 28.48 -5.33
CA LYS A 319 -10.55 29.56 -6.31
C LYS A 319 -12.03 29.75 -6.67
N THR A 320 -12.75 28.66 -6.95
CA THR A 320 -14.20 28.72 -7.23
C THR A 320 -14.98 29.26 -6.03
N GLN A 321 -14.74 28.73 -4.82
CA GLN A 321 -15.41 29.20 -3.60
C GLN A 321 -15.15 30.68 -3.31
N MET A 322 -13.94 31.18 -3.57
CA MET A 322 -13.60 32.61 -3.42
C MET A 322 -14.27 33.48 -4.48
N GLN A 323 -14.37 33.02 -5.73
CA GLN A 323 -15.09 33.73 -6.80
C GLN A 323 -16.60 33.80 -6.50
N ASP A 324 -17.22 32.68 -6.12
CA ASP A 324 -18.63 32.64 -5.71
C ASP A 324 -18.90 33.57 -4.52
N LEU A 325 -18.04 33.55 -3.49
CA LEU A 325 -18.15 34.46 -2.35
C LEU A 325 -18.04 35.93 -2.78
N TYR A 326 -17.10 36.26 -3.66
CA TYR A 326 -16.91 37.62 -4.17
C TYR A 326 -18.16 38.14 -4.91
N HIS A 327 -18.72 37.34 -5.83
CA HIS A 327 -19.95 37.70 -6.55
C HIS A 327 -21.14 37.86 -5.60
N ASN A 328 -21.32 36.95 -4.64
CA ASN A 328 -22.38 37.05 -3.62
C ASN A 328 -22.24 38.31 -2.75
N ILE A 329 -21.02 38.69 -2.36
CA ILE A 329 -20.78 39.93 -1.59
C ILE A 329 -21.12 41.18 -2.41
N LEU A 330 -20.76 41.22 -3.70
CA LEU A 330 -21.08 42.35 -4.58
C LEU A 330 -22.59 42.50 -4.78
N ASP A 331 -23.30 41.40 -5.04
CA ASP A 331 -24.76 41.39 -5.17
C ASP A 331 -25.46 41.83 -3.87
N GLN A 332 -25.08 41.26 -2.73
CA GLN A 332 -25.63 41.64 -1.42
C GLN A 332 -25.35 43.11 -1.09
N LYS A 333 -24.15 43.61 -1.39
CA LYS A 333 -23.82 45.03 -1.22
C LYS A 333 -24.71 45.91 -2.10
N CYS A 334 -24.88 45.57 -3.38
CA CYS A 334 -25.75 46.33 -4.28
C CYS A 334 -27.20 46.33 -3.80
N LYS A 335 -27.75 45.18 -3.40
CA LYS A 335 -29.11 45.08 -2.85
C LYS A 335 -29.30 45.89 -1.58
N LEU A 336 -28.29 45.92 -0.69
CA LEU A 336 -28.30 46.76 0.51
C LEU A 336 -28.23 48.26 0.15
N GLU A 337 -27.37 48.66 -0.78
CA GLU A 337 -27.31 50.05 -1.26
C GLU A 337 -28.63 50.47 -1.93
N GLN A 338 -29.28 49.58 -2.69
CA GLN A 338 -30.60 49.82 -3.29
C GLN A 338 -31.69 50.00 -2.22
N GLN A 339 -31.70 49.18 -1.16
CA GLN A 339 -32.62 49.33 -0.03
C GLN A 339 -32.38 50.64 0.74
N VAL A 340 -31.11 51.01 0.97
CA VAL A 340 -30.77 52.29 1.60
C VAL A 340 -31.24 53.46 0.74
N LEU A 341 -31.06 53.42 -0.59
CA LEU A 341 -31.55 54.47 -1.48
C LEU A 341 -33.07 54.58 -1.47
N LYS A 342 -33.81 53.46 -1.48
CA LYS A 342 -35.27 53.43 -1.32
C LYS A 342 -35.72 54.08 0.00
N ASN A 343 -35.07 53.73 1.11
CA ASN A 343 -35.33 54.32 2.44
C ASN A 343 -34.92 55.80 2.55
N VAL A 344 -33.98 56.25 1.71
CA VAL A 344 -33.63 57.67 1.63
C VAL A 344 -34.69 58.42 0.82
N ILE A 345 -35.10 57.91 -0.35
CA ILE A 345 -36.15 58.51 -1.20
C ILE A 345 -37.47 58.70 -0.44
N SER A 346 -37.86 57.79 0.46
CA SER A 346 -39.06 57.97 1.28
C SER A 346 -39.02 59.19 2.21
N LEU A 347 -37.85 59.77 2.49
CA LEU A 347 -37.70 61.01 3.26
C LEU A 347 -37.88 62.27 2.39
N ALA A 348 -37.92 62.15 1.07
CA ALA A 348 -37.78 63.30 0.18
C ALA A 348 -38.94 64.29 0.27
N HIS A 349 -40.18 63.82 0.48
CA HIS A 349 -41.34 64.69 0.66
C HIS A 349 -41.43 65.24 2.09
N ASP A 350 -41.31 64.36 3.10
CA ASP A 350 -41.54 64.71 4.51
C ASP A 350 -40.37 65.50 5.14
N GLN A 351 -39.13 65.24 4.71
CA GLN A 351 -37.91 65.84 5.26
C GLN A 351 -36.83 66.07 4.17
N PRO A 352 -37.01 67.06 3.26
CA PRO A 352 -36.08 67.30 2.15
C PRO A 352 -34.61 67.50 2.58
N ASP A 353 -34.36 68.21 3.67
CA ASP A 353 -33.01 68.42 4.22
C ASP A 353 -32.38 67.12 4.75
N ALA A 354 -33.18 66.21 5.32
CA ALA A 354 -32.71 64.92 5.78
C ALA A 354 -32.45 63.95 4.61
N PHE A 355 -33.28 64.01 3.57
CA PHE A 355 -33.05 63.35 2.29
C PHE A 355 -31.72 63.80 1.67
N ALA A 356 -31.51 65.11 1.49
CA ALA A 356 -30.26 65.67 0.94
C ALA A 356 -29.03 65.23 1.76
N TYR A 357 -29.10 65.34 3.09
CA TYR A 357 -28.03 64.91 3.98
C TYR A 357 -27.69 63.41 3.84
N ASN A 358 -28.71 62.54 3.82
CA ASN A 358 -28.50 61.10 3.78
C ASN A 358 -28.02 60.65 2.40
N LEU A 359 -28.54 61.23 1.31
CA LEU A 359 -28.15 60.93 -0.07
C LEU A 359 -26.71 61.39 -0.38
N MET A 360 -26.37 62.62 0.01
CA MET A 360 -25.02 63.18 -0.18
C MET A 360 -24.03 62.76 0.91
N LYS A 361 -24.46 61.96 1.89
CA LYS A 361 -23.68 61.42 3.01
C LYS A 361 -22.98 62.50 3.86
N GLY A 362 -23.56 63.69 3.99
CA GLY A 362 -22.98 64.79 4.76
C GLY A 362 -23.80 66.09 4.81
N PRO A 363 -23.41 67.05 5.68
CA PRO A 363 -24.05 68.36 5.80
C PRO A 363 -23.71 69.29 4.62
N GLY A 364 -24.46 70.40 4.51
CA GLY A 364 -24.24 71.42 3.48
C GLY A 364 -24.92 71.16 2.13
N TYR A 365 -25.92 70.29 2.12
CA TYR A 365 -26.81 70.08 0.98
C TYR A 365 -28.25 70.27 1.42
N MET A 366 -29.02 71.01 0.63
CA MET A 366 -30.46 71.21 0.77
C MET A 366 -31.16 70.55 -0.42
N ALA A 367 -32.40 70.08 -0.27
CA ALA A 367 -33.20 69.64 -1.42
C ALA A 367 -34.48 70.47 -1.51
N THR A 368 -34.89 70.77 -2.75
CA THR A 368 -36.23 71.28 -3.06
C THR A 368 -36.95 70.32 -3.99
N MET A 369 -38.23 70.09 -3.72
CA MET A 369 -39.06 69.07 -4.38
C MET A 369 -39.82 69.72 -5.53
N SER A 370 -39.90 69.07 -6.69
CA SER A 370 -40.55 69.63 -7.88
C SER A 370 -41.17 68.52 -8.71
N GLY A 371 -42.41 68.15 -8.38
CA GLY A 371 -43.06 66.97 -8.94
C GLY A 371 -42.34 65.69 -8.51
N GLU A 372 -41.96 64.87 -9.50
CA GLU A 372 -41.35 63.54 -9.32
C GLU A 372 -39.81 63.59 -9.21
N VAL A 373 -39.22 64.78 -9.12
CA VAL A 373 -37.78 65.00 -8.96
C VAL A 373 -37.44 65.86 -7.74
N ALA A 374 -36.23 65.67 -7.22
CA ALA A 374 -35.62 66.55 -6.23
C ALA A 374 -34.42 67.29 -6.81
N HIS A 375 -34.34 68.59 -6.58
CA HIS A 375 -33.20 69.42 -6.91
C HIS A 375 -32.32 69.60 -5.66
N ILE A 376 -31.15 68.97 -5.66
CA ILE A 376 -30.17 69.02 -4.57
C ILE A 376 -29.26 70.22 -4.79
N ILE A 377 -29.27 71.15 -3.85
CA ILE A 377 -28.51 72.40 -3.85
C ILE A 377 -27.30 72.22 -2.93
N LYS A 378 -26.09 72.42 -3.46
CA LYS A 378 -24.87 72.50 -2.64
C LYS A 378 -24.71 73.90 -2.05
N CYS A 379 -24.71 73.98 -0.73
CA CYS A 379 -24.67 75.24 0.03
C CYS A 379 -23.23 75.68 0.36
N VAL A 380 -23.04 76.98 0.60
CA VAL A 380 -21.71 77.57 0.83
C VAL A 380 -21.32 77.46 2.32
N PRO A 381 -20.17 76.86 2.67
CA PRO A 381 -19.73 76.77 4.06
C PRO A 381 -19.29 78.14 4.59
N MET A 382 -19.72 78.47 5.81
CA MET A 382 -19.43 79.73 6.51
C MET A 382 -19.11 79.47 7.98
N GLU A 383 -18.21 80.27 8.55
CA GLU A 383 -17.90 80.23 9.98
C GLU A 383 -18.95 81.04 10.77
N VAL A 384 -19.50 80.43 11.83
CA VAL A 384 -20.59 81.00 12.64
C VAL A 384 -20.25 80.91 14.12
N ALA A 385 -20.70 81.89 14.92
CA ALA A 385 -20.50 81.89 16.37
C ALA A 385 -21.81 81.59 17.11
N ARG A 386 -21.79 80.85 18.23
CA ARG A 386 -23.00 80.57 19.03
C ARG A 386 -23.48 81.87 19.71
N ARG A 387 -24.75 82.22 19.51
CA ARG A 387 -25.44 83.31 20.19
C ARG A 387 -26.05 82.82 21.53
N PRO A 388 -25.91 83.54 22.65
CA PRO A 388 -26.69 83.27 23.85
C PRO A 388 -28.15 83.72 23.66
N THR A 389 -29.10 82.96 24.18
CA THR A 389 -30.54 83.27 24.20
C THR A 389 -31.13 82.94 25.57
N GLU A 390 -32.22 83.61 25.94
CA GLU A 390 -32.99 83.30 27.15
C GLU A 390 -34.02 82.18 26.91
N ASN A 391 -34.50 82.05 25.68
CA ASN A 391 -35.38 80.96 25.24
C ASN A 391 -34.59 79.81 24.61
N CYS A 392 -35.16 78.60 24.67
CA CYS A 392 -34.62 77.40 24.03
C CYS A 392 -35.22 77.20 22.63
N TYR A 393 -34.42 76.63 21.73
CA TYR A 393 -34.77 76.42 20.31
C TYR A 393 -34.25 75.06 19.84
N LEU A 394 -34.99 74.39 18.95
CA LEU A 394 -34.56 73.10 18.36
C LEU A 394 -33.30 73.25 17.48
N GLU A 395 -33.12 74.42 16.89
CA GLU A 395 -31.98 74.80 16.08
C GLU A 395 -31.03 75.72 16.87
N LEU A 396 -29.73 75.56 16.67
CA LEU A 396 -28.72 76.22 17.50
C LEU A 396 -28.64 77.73 17.15
N PRO A 397 -28.90 78.66 18.08
CA PRO A 397 -28.83 80.09 17.78
C PRO A 397 -27.38 80.52 17.49
N VAL A 398 -27.17 81.22 16.36
CA VAL A 398 -25.85 81.65 15.89
C VAL A 398 -25.83 83.10 15.40
N THR A 399 -24.65 83.69 15.31
CA THR A 399 -24.37 84.99 14.67
C THR A 399 -23.32 84.85 13.59
N THR A 400 -23.58 85.49 12.45
CA THR A 400 -22.71 85.50 11.27
C THR A 400 -22.84 86.84 10.57
N TYR A 401 -21.74 87.55 10.29
CA TYR A 401 -21.75 88.89 9.67
C TYR A 401 -22.79 89.85 10.30
N ASN A 402 -22.84 89.92 11.63
CA ASN A 402 -23.81 90.69 12.43
C ASN A 402 -25.30 90.34 12.24
N LYS A 403 -25.64 89.31 11.46
CA LYS A 403 -26.99 88.75 11.38
C LYS A 403 -27.18 87.68 12.46
N SER A 404 -28.34 87.69 13.12
CA SER A 404 -28.77 86.61 14.00
C SER A 404 -29.49 85.55 13.17
N LEU A 405 -28.99 84.32 13.19
CA LEU A 405 -29.50 83.17 12.45
C LEU A 405 -29.62 81.97 13.39
N TYR A 406 -30.14 80.86 12.87
CA TYR A 406 -30.21 79.58 13.56
C TYR A 406 -29.57 78.50 12.69
N LEU A 407 -28.94 77.52 13.33
CA LEU A 407 -28.19 76.46 12.67
C LEU A 407 -28.91 75.12 12.87
N SER A 408 -29.42 74.55 11.77
CA SER A 408 -30.19 73.31 11.77
C SER A 408 -29.40 72.14 12.38
N PRO A 409 -30.01 71.33 13.27
CA PRO A 409 -29.39 70.12 13.80
C PRO A 409 -29.15 69.11 12.68
N LYS A 410 -28.11 68.28 12.81
CA LYS A 410 -27.63 67.30 11.81
C LYS A 410 -27.13 67.95 10.49
N THR A 411 -27.94 68.70 9.75
CA THR A 411 -27.63 69.19 8.39
C THR A 411 -26.77 70.44 8.34
N ARG A 412 -26.74 71.23 9.43
CA ARG A 412 -25.94 72.47 9.57
C ARG A 412 -26.32 73.59 8.58
N ILE A 413 -27.52 73.54 8.01
CA ILE A 413 -28.04 74.63 7.18
C ILE A 413 -28.36 75.84 8.07
N LEU A 414 -28.07 77.04 7.58
CA LEU A 414 -28.41 78.31 8.22
C LEU A 414 -29.83 78.74 7.83
N ILE A 415 -30.65 79.04 8.83
CA ILE A 415 -32.04 79.47 8.66
C ILE A 415 -32.30 80.78 9.44
N ASN A 416 -33.28 81.56 9.00
CA ASN A 416 -33.57 82.89 9.56
C ASN A 416 -34.34 82.85 10.88
N SER A 417 -35.11 81.78 11.13
CA SER A 417 -35.99 81.63 12.29
C SER A 417 -35.80 80.25 12.93
N GLY A 418 -35.72 80.19 14.25
CA GLY A 418 -35.68 78.94 15.01
C GLY A 418 -37.03 78.62 15.66
N THR A 419 -37.30 77.34 15.84
CA THR A 419 -38.49 76.76 16.47
C THR A 419 -38.38 76.87 18.00
N PRO A 420 -39.16 77.74 18.68
CA PRO A 420 -39.08 77.90 20.13
C PRO A 420 -39.69 76.69 20.84
N VAL A 421 -39.05 76.26 21.94
CA VAL A 421 -39.52 75.14 22.78
C VAL A 421 -39.21 75.39 24.25
N ASP A 422 -39.96 74.73 25.13
CA ASP A 422 -39.76 74.84 26.58
C ASP A 422 -38.39 74.28 27.01
N CYS A 423 -37.71 75.02 27.88
CA CYS A 423 -36.39 74.65 28.39
C CYS A 423 -36.46 73.52 29.44
N ASN A 424 -36.61 72.28 28.98
CA ASN A 424 -36.71 71.10 29.84
C ASN A 424 -35.31 70.62 30.34
N PRO A 425 -35.04 70.60 31.65
CA PRO A 425 -33.76 70.13 32.19
C PRO A 425 -33.60 68.60 32.22
N LEU A 426 -34.69 67.83 32.15
CA LEU A 426 -34.67 66.36 32.10
C LEU A 426 -34.46 65.83 30.68
N LEU A 427 -35.01 66.52 29.69
CA LEU A 427 -34.87 66.23 28.27
C LEU A 427 -34.30 67.46 27.53
N PRO A 428 -33.04 67.84 27.80
CA PRO A 428 -32.45 69.04 27.23
C PRO A 428 -32.12 68.85 25.74
N ILE A 429 -32.17 69.95 24.98
CA ILE A 429 -31.78 69.96 23.58
C ILE A 429 -30.26 69.83 23.51
N MET A 430 -29.76 68.84 22.76
CA MET A 430 -28.34 68.48 22.71
C MET A 430 -27.74 68.68 21.33
N PHE A 431 -26.58 69.35 21.28
CA PHE A 431 -25.82 69.60 20.06
C PHE A 431 -24.40 69.06 20.17
N LYS A 432 -23.93 68.36 19.14
CA LYS A 432 -22.52 67.98 19.01
C LYS A 432 -21.70 69.17 18.52
N ILE A 433 -20.75 69.69 19.30
CA ILE A 433 -19.89 70.83 18.95
C ILE A 433 -18.44 70.47 19.29
N ARG A 434 -17.52 70.64 18.32
CA ARG A 434 -16.07 70.36 18.47
C ARG A 434 -15.78 68.95 19.04
N GLY A 435 -16.58 67.96 18.66
CA GLY A 435 -16.46 66.56 19.09
C GLY A 435 -17.21 66.19 20.37
N GLY A 436 -17.44 67.14 21.28
CA GLY A 436 -18.22 66.95 22.50
C GLY A 436 -19.72 67.19 22.31
N TRP A 437 -20.52 66.71 23.26
CA TRP A 437 -21.95 67.05 23.34
C TRP A 437 -22.18 68.15 24.37
N ILE A 438 -23.00 69.13 24.01
CA ILE A 438 -23.50 70.15 24.92
C ILE A 438 -25.02 70.09 25.00
N SER A 439 -25.57 70.31 26.18
CA SER A 439 -26.99 70.58 26.41
C SER A 439 -27.21 72.09 26.50
N LEU A 440 -28.35 72.57 26.01
CA LEU A 440 -28.76 73.98 26.12
C LEU A 440 -30.05 74.10 26.94
N THR A 441 -29.93 74.66 28.15
CA THR A 441 -31.07 74.97 29.04
C THR A 441 -30.85 76.26 29.82
N PRO A 442 -31.38 77.39 29.33
CA PRO A 442 -30.78 78.26 28.31
C PRO A 442 -29.25 78.42 28.32
N LYS A 443 -28.59 78.14 29.45
CA LYS A 443 -27.12 78.13 29.57
C LYS A 443 -26.54 76.84 28.97
N PRO A 444 -25.34 76.87 28.38
CA PRO A 444 -24.68 75.67 27.87
C PRO A 444 -24.07 74.87 29.03
N ALA A 445 -24.35 73.57 29.05
CA ALA A 445 -23.70 72.60 29.93
C ALA A 445 -23.06 71.47 29.11
N ALA A 446 -22.05 70.81 29.66
CA ALA A 446 -21.49 69.59 29.05
C ALA A 446 -22.47 68.43 29.26
N ALA A 447 -22.73 67.65 28.20
CA ALA A 447 -23.62 66.50 28.24
C ALA A 447 -22.85 65.21 27.95
N LEU A 448 -23.31 64.10 28.53
CA LEU A 448 -22.80 62.77 28.20
C LEU A 448 -23.15 62.42 26.75
N SER A 449 -22.30 61.63 26.09
CA SER A 449 -22.61 61.15 24.74
C SER A 449 -23.82 60.20 24.79
N PRO A 450 -24.85 60.38 23.93
CA PRO A 450 -25.96 59.45 23.84
C PRO A 450 -25.49 58.10 23.30
N GLN A 451 -26.24 57.04 23.61
CA GLN A 451 -26.00 55.70 23.09
C GLN A 451 -26.11 55.69 21.56
N ILE A 452 -25.17 55.01 20.90
CA ILE A 452 -25.18 54.79 19.46
C ILE A 452 -25.99 53.51 19.20
N LEU A 453 -26.91 53.54 18.23
CA LEU A 453 -27.61 52.35 17.77
C LEU A 453 -26.68 51.53 16.88
N GLU A 454 -26.47 50.26 17.23
CA GLU A 454 -25.69 49.31 16.45
C GLU A 454 -26.61 48.39 15.60
N PRO A 455 -26.22 48.01 14.38
CA PRO A 455 -26.98 47.07 13.57
C PRO A 455 -26.99 45.67 14.22
N MET A 456 -28.18 45.06 14.34
CA MET A 456 -28.34 43.75 14.98
C MET A 456 -27.76 42.57 14.18
N THR A 457 -27.45 42.76 12.89
CA THR A 457 -27.10 41.69 11.97
C THR A 457 -25.60 41.36 12.04
N LYS A 458 -25.27 40.14 12.46
CA LYS A 458 -23.92 39.58 12.31
C LYS A 458 -23.88 38.73 11.03
N PRO A 459 -23.00 39.01 10.05
CA PRO A 459 -22.89 38.17 8.86
C PRO A 459 -22.36 36.79 9.25
N ILE A 460 -22.99 35.74 8.73
CA ILE A 460 -22.57 34.34 8.92
C ILE A 460 -22.15 33.80 7.56
N TRP A 461 -20.86 33.51 7.41
CA TRP A 461 -20.32 32.74 6.30
C TRP A 461 -19.85 31.37 6.81
N LYS A 462 -19.97 30.35 5.97
CA LYS A 462 -19.46 29.00 6.22
C LYS A 462 -18.65 28.57 5.02
N TYR A 463 -17.44 28.06 5.27
CA TYR A 463 -16.66 27.36 4.28
C TYR A 463 -17.33 26.03 3.92
N LEU A 464 -17.27 25.63 2.65
CA LEU A 464 -17.67 24.30 2.19
C LEU A 464 -16.40 23.49 1.93
N ASP A 465 -16.20 22.44 2.72
CA ASP A 465 -15.07 21.53 2.58
C ASP A 465 -15.09 20.81 1.22
N ALA A 466 -13.90 20.50 0.70
CA ALA A 466 -13.77 19.76 -0.56
C ALA A 466 -14.12 18.28 -0.32
N GLU A 467 -15.21 17.80 -0.93
CA GLU A 467 -15.67 16.43 -0.79
C GLU A 467 -14.59 15.42 -1.21
N HIS A 468 -14.49 14.31 -0.46
CA HIS A 468 -13.59 13.17 -0.72
C HIS A 468 -12.08 13.48 -0.82
N LEU A 469 -11.62 14.68 -0.43
CA LEU A 469 -10.19 15.08 -0.50
C LEU A 469 -9.23 14.12 0.24
N ALA A 470 -9.65 13.56 1.37
CA ALA A 470 -8.84 12.60 2.12
C ALA A 470 -8.73 11.25 1.38
N ASP A 471 -9.88 10.70 0.99
CA ASP A 471 -10.03 9.28 0.63
C ASP A 471 -9.86 8.98 -0.87
N SER A 472 -10.01 9.99 -1.74
CA SER A 472 -9.98 9.83 -3.21
C SER A 472 -8.87 10.66 -3.87
N GLY A 473 -8.48 10.33 -5.10
CA GLY A 473 -7.49 11.08 -5.89
C GLY A 473 -7.39 10.55 -7.32
N ILE A 474 -6.27 10.73 -8.03
CA ILE A 474 -6.11 10.19 -9.39
C ILE A 474 -5.82 8.68 -9.46
N TYR A 475 -5.52 8.04 -8.32
CA TYR A 475 -5.23 6.61 -8.20
C TYR A 475 -6.24 5.96 -7.26
N SER A 476 -6.59 4.69 -7.52
CA SER A 476 -7.47 3.94 -6.64
C SER A 476 -6.77 3.52 -5.34
N GLN A 477 -7.54 3.16 -4.31
CA GLN A 477 -7.00 2.61 -3.08
C GLN A 477 -6.26 1.26 -3.29
N GLU A 478 -6.61 0.49 -4.32
CA GLU A 478 -5.87 -0.73 -4.71
C GLU A 478 -4.50 -0.39 -5.35
N ASP A 479 -4.41 0.71 -6.10
CA ASP A 479 -3.13 1.15 -6.64
C ASP A 479 -2.20 1.66 -5.53
N LEU A 480 -2.75 2.46 -4.61
CA LEU A 480 -1.99 3.02 -3.47
C LEU A 480 -1.51 1.93 -2.50
N SER A 481 -2.31 0.89 -2.23
CA SER A 481 -1.88 -0.24 -1.40
C SER A 481 -0.74 -1.01 -2.08
N ARG A 482 -0.86 -1.33 -3.37
CA ARG A 482 0.22 -1.99 -4.13
C ARG A 482 1.51 -1.17 -4.17
N LEU A 483 1.42 0.15 -4.32
CA LEU A 483 2.58 1.04 -4.25
C LEU A 483 3.22 1.04 -2.85
N ARG A 484 2.41 1.14 -1.79
CA ARG A 484 2.89 1.09 -0.41
C ARG A 484 3.58 -0.24 -0.13
N ASP A 485 2.96 -1.36 -0.45
CA ASP A 485 3.49 -2.68 -0.16
C ASP A 485 4.80 -2.94 -0.95
N HIS A 486 4.92 -2.41 -2.18
CA HIS A 486 6.17 -2.43 -2.95
C HIS A 486 7.29 -1.58 -2.33
N ILE A 487 6.98 -0.39 -1.79
CA ILE A 487 7.94 0.48 -1.09
C ILE A 487 8.35 -0.12 0.27
N MET A 488 7.43 -0.76 0.97
CA MET A 488 7.68 -1.35 2.30
C MET A 488 8.43 -2.67 2.23
N PHE A 489 8.24 -3.47 1.17
CA PHE A 489 8.82 -4.81 1.05
C PHE A 489 10.34 -4.88 1.32
N PRO A 490 11.21 -4.01 0.76
CA PRO A 490 12.65 -4.05 1.06
C PRO A 490 12.95 -3.75 2.54
N VAL A 491 12.21 -2.84 3.17
CA VAL A 491 12.37 -2.47 4.58
C VAL A 491 11.92 -3.62 5.50
N GLU A 492 10.77 -4.21 5.19
CA GLU A 492 10.20 -5.33 5.94
C GLU A 492 11.03 -6.60 5.76
N SER A 493 11.57 -6.86 4.56
CA SER A 493 12.32 -8.09 4.24
C SER A 493 13.48 -8.35 5.19
N ILE A 494 14.19 -7.31 5.64
CA ILE A 494 15.28 -7.40 6.62
C ILE A 494 14.75 -7.83 7.99
N SER A 495 13.58 -7.33 8.39
CA SER A 495 12.93 -7.73 9.65
C SER A 495 12.38 -9.17 9.59
N LEU A 496 11.86 -9.58 8.43
CA LEU A 496 11.40 -10.94 8.16
C LEU A 496 12.57 -11.93 8.17
N LEU A 497 13.69 -11.61 7.50
CA LEU A 497 14.93 -12.41 7.50
C LEU A 497 15.50 -12.57 8.92
N ASN A 498 15.58 -11.49 9.70
CA ASN A 498 16.04 -11.56 11.09
C ASN A 498 15.08 -12.36 11.98
N THR A 499 13.77 -12.26 11.75
CA THR A 499 12.75 -13.03 12.47
C THR A 499 12.83 -14.51 12.12
N PHE A 500 13.01 -14.84 10.84
CA PHE A 500 13.23 -16.19 10.35
C PHE A 500 14.52 -16.78 10.93
N ALA A 501 15.64 -16.05 10.88
CA ALA A 501 16.92 -16.49 11.45
C ALA A 501 16.82 -16.74 12.96
N ARG A 502 16.13 -15.89 13.71
CA ARG A 502 15.84 -16.10 15.15
C ARG A 502 14.99 -17.36 15.38
N THR A 503 13.94 -17.55 14.58
CA THR A 503 13.05 -18.72 14.68
C THR A 503 13.78 -20.02 14.33
N ALA A 504 14.60 -20.02 13.27
CA ALA A 504 15.46 -21.12 12.88
C ALA A 504 16.55 -21.43 13.93
N ALA A 505 17.04 -20.40 14.63
CA ALA A 505 17.90 -20.54 15.81
C ALA A 505 17.12 -20.85 17.12
N GLY A 506 15.86 -21.31 17.03
CA GLY A 506 15.06 -21.77 18.17
C GLY A 506 14.52 -20.67 19.11
N HIS A 507 14.66 -19.38 18.75
CA HIS A 507 14.14 -18.29 19.56
C HIS A 507 12.65 -18.10 19.31
N ARG A 508 11.87 -17.91 20.39
CA ARG A 508 10.44 -17.58 20.29
C ARG A 508 10.29 -16.11 19.87
N VAL A 509 9.77 -15.87 18.66
CA VAL A 509 9.37 -14.54 18.20
C VAL A 509 7.83 -14.44 18.25
N PRO A 510 7.23 -13.33 18.70
CA PRO A 510 5.77 -13.17 18.62
C PRO A 510 5.30 -13.23 17.16
N LEU A 511 4.43 -14.19 16.82
CA LEU A 511 3.97 -14.44 15.44
C LEU A 511 2.86 -13.46 15.00
N SER A 512 3.02 -12.16 15.25
CA SER A 512 2.15 -11.13 14.70
C SER A 512 2.48 -10.89 13.23
N GLY A 513 1.90 -11.71 12.34
CA GLY A 513 1.91 -11.51 10.88
C GLY A 513 2.65 -12.56 10.04
N ILE A 514 3.40 -13.48 10.64
CA ILE A 514 4.14 -14.53 9.92
C ILE A 514 3.56 -15.91 10.29
N SER A 515 2.78 -16.52 9.40
CA SER A 515 2.29 -17.88 9.57
C SER A 515 3.33 -18.90 9.11
N LEU A 516 4.06 -19.50 10.06
CA LEU A 516 5.03 -20.57 9.74
C LEU A 516 4.38 -21.78 9.04
N SER A 517 3.08 -21.99 9.28
CA SER A 517 2.24 -23.01 8.62
C SER A 517 2.08 -22.83 7.10
N SER A 518 2.36 -21.64 6.55
CA SER A 518 2.38 -21.45 5.08
C SER A 518 3.68 -21.90 4.41
N PHE A 519 4.77 -22.01 5.18
CA PHE A 519 6.07 -22.53 4.72
C PHE A 519 6.28 -24.00 5.08
N LEU A 520 5.67 -24.45 6.17
CA LEU A 520 5.67 -25.84 6.64
C LEU A 520 4.22 -26.32 6.74
N ASP A 521 3.66 -26.62 5.57
CA ASP A 521 2.30 -27.14 5.43
C ASP A 521 2.14 -28.46 6.20
N GLU A 522 1.02 -28.60 6.91
CA GLU A 522 0.77 -29.68 7.86
C GLU A 522 0.62 -31.03 7.14
N ASP A 523 0.10 -31.02 5.91
CA ASP A 523 0.07 -32.19 5.02
C ASP A 523 1.48 -32.63 4.60
N THR A 524 2.43 -31.69 4.47
CA THR A 524 3.81 -31.99 4.11
C THR A 524 4.56 -32.61 5.30
N LEU A 525 4.37 -32.07 6.51
CA LEU A 525 4.91 -32.66 7.74
C LEU A 525 4.31 -34.05 8.02
N ASN A 526 3.00 -34.23 7.86
CA ASN A 526 2.34 -35.52 8.01
C ASN A 526 2.80 -36.54 6.96
N LYS A 527 3.01 -36.14 5.69
CA LYS A 527 3.62 -37.00 4.66
C LYS A 527 5.05 -37.41 5.00
N ILE A 528 5.88 -36.51 5.53
CA ILE A 528 7.24 -36.85 5.96
C ILE A 528 7.22 -37.82 7.14
N ALA A 529 6.39 -37.57 8.16
CA ALA A 529 6.26 -38.41 9.35
C ALA A 529 5.78 -39.83 9.01
N THR A 530 4.71 -39.96 8.23
CA THR A 530 4.14 -41.26 7.83
C THR A 530 5.07 -42.05 6.92
N SER A 531 5.56 -41.45 5.82
CA SER A 531 6.40 -42.15 4.84
C SER A 531 7.77 -42.58 5.39
N THR A 532 8.33 -41.82 6.35
CA THR A 532 9.59 -42.18 7.01
C THR A 532 9.36 -43.19 8.13
N GLY A 533 8.28 -43.03 8.91
CA GLY A 533 7.92 -43.91 10.02
C GLY A 533 7.62 -45.34 9.57
N GLU A 534 6.75 -45.52 8.58
CA GLU A 534 6.38 -46.86 8.09
C GLU A 534 7.58 -47.62 7.49
N ARG A 535 8.45 -46.93 6.74
CA ARG A 535 9.64 -47.54 6.13
C ARG A 535 10.64 -48.04 7.16
N LEU A 536 10.88 -47.27 8.22
CA LEU A 536 11.79 -47.68 9.30
C LEU A 536 11.19 -48.80 10.16
N TRP A 537 9.92 -48.66 10.54
CA TRP A 537 9.26 -49.62 11.44
C TRP A 537 8.97 -50.97 10.77
N GLY A 538 8.57 -50.96 9.49
CA GLY A 538 8.32 -52.18 8.72
C GLY A 538 9.58 -53.05 8.51
N GLY A 539 10.76 -52.43 8.40
CA GLY A 539 12.04 -53.14 8.35
C GLY A 539 12.36 -53.83 9.69
N PHE A 540 12.18 -53.12 10.80
CA PHE A 540 12.45 -53.63 12.15
C PHE A 540 11.54 -54.81 12.52
N LEU A 541 10.25 -54.73 12.20
CA LEU A 541 9.29 -55.82 12.46
C LEU A 541 9.61 -57.10 11.67
N ARG A 542 10.04 -56.99 10.41
CA ARG A 542 10.47 -58.16 9.60
C ARG A 542 11.72 -58.83 10.14
N PHE A 543 12.66 -58.05 10.68
CA PHE A 543 13.84 -58.59 11.36
C PHE A 543 13.45 -59.34 12.66
N GLY A 544 12.52 -58.78 13.43
CA GLY A 544 12.01 -59.39 14.66
C GLY A 544 11.29 -60.73 14.43
N THR A 545 10.42 -60.83 13.42
CA THR A 545 9.70 -62.08 13.12
C THR A 545 10.62 -63.18 12.57
N ALA A 546 11.57 -62.82 11.70
CA ALA A 546 12.55 -63.78 11.18
C ALA A 546 13.47 -64.34 12.29
N SER A 547 13.98 -63.48 13.17
CA SER A 547 14.84 -63.91 14.28
C SER A 547 14.10 -64.76 15.33
N ALA A 548 12.83 -64.44 15.64
CA ALA A 548 11.98 -65.29 16.48
C ALA A 548 11.79 -66.71 15.90
N GLY A 549 11.61 -66.84 14.58
CA GLY A 549 11.50 -68.13 13.90
C GLY A 549 12.75 -69.01 14.04
N PHE A 550 13.94 -68.43 13.83
CA PHE A 550 15.21 -69.15 14.02
C PHE A 550 15.43 -69.60 15.47
N ILE A 551 15.10 -68.74 16.45
CA ILE A 551 15.20 -69.08 17.89
C ILE A 551 14.23 -70.22 18.24
N GLY A 552 13.01 -70.22 17.69
CA GLY A 552 12.03 -71.29 17.87
C GLY A 552 12.52 -72.65 17.35
N ILE A 553 13.07 -72.69 16.13
CA ILE A 553 13.63 -73.91 15.54
C ILE A 553 14.83 -74.40 16.37
N TRP A 554 15.71 -73.50 16.80
CA TRP A 554 16.87 -73.85 17.63
C TRP A 554 16.46 -74.44 19.00
N MET A 555 15.44 -73.87 19.64
CA MET A 555 14.88 -74.41 20.88
C MET A 555 14.26 -75.81 20.67
N LEU A 556 13.57 -76.04 19.55
CA LEU A 556 13.00 -77.35 19.21
C LEU A 556 14.09 -78.43 19.05
N ILE A 557 15.18 -78.11 18.35
CA ILE A 557 16.34 -79.01 18.21
C ILE A 557 16.97 -79.30 19.59
N ARG A 558 17.10 -78.29 20.46
CA ARG A 558 17.61 -78.45 21.83
C ARG A 558 16.72 -79.36 22.66
N LEU A 559 15.40 -79.26 22.54
CA LEU A 559 14.43 -80.10 23.24
C LEU A 559 14.55 -81.57 22.80
N ILE A 560 14.64 -81.82 21.49
CA ILE A 560 14.82 -83.18 20.95
C ILE A 560 16.13 -83.80 21.48
N LYS A 561 17.23 -83.03 21.48
CA LYS A 561 18.50 -83.51 22.06
C LYS A 561 18.34 -83.87 23.54
N LEU A 562 17.70 -83.01 24.33
CA LEU A 562 17.52 -83.25 25.76
C LEU A 562 16.68 -84.51 26.05
N LEU A 563 15.65 -84.80 25.24
CA LEU A 563 14.87 -86.04 25.35
C LEU A 563 15.73 -87.28 25.03
N ALA A 564 16.54 -87.22 23.96
CA ALA A 564 17.43 -88.30 23.57
C ALA A 564 18.52 -88.56 24.65
N ASP A 565 19.17 -87.50 25.14
CA ASP A 565 20.14 -87.59 26.22
C ASP A 565 19.48 -88.18 27.49
N THR A 566 18.28 -87.73 27.86
CA THR A 566 17.56 -88.25 29.05
C THR A 566 17.23 -89.74 28.91
N ALA A 567 16.84 -90.20 27.71
CA ALA A 567 16.56 -91.61 27.45
C ALA A 567 17.83 -92.49 27.54
N ILE A 568 18.96 -92.03 26.98
CA ILE A 568 20.25 -92.74 27.05
C ILE A 568 20.77 -92.80 28.49
N HIS A 569 20.74 -91.68 29.21
CA HIS A 569 21.12 -91.61 30.62
C HIS A 569 20.19 -92.49 31.49
N GLY A 570 18.89 -92.49 31.23
CA GLY A 570 17.91 -93.35 31.91
C GLY A 570 18.18 -94.84 31.70
N TYR A 571 18.47 -95.26 30.47
CA TYR A 571 18.86 -96.63 30.15
C TYR A 571 20.17 -97.04 30.85
N ALA A 572 21.20 -96.19 30.77
CA ALA A 572 22.47 -96.44 31.42
C ALA A 572 22.32 -96.60 32.94
N LEU A 573 21.51 -95.75 33.58
CA LEU A 573 21.31 -95.78 35.03
C LEU A 573 20.42 -96.93 35.49
N HIS A 574 19.39 -97.28 34.71
CA HIS A 574 18.58 -98.48 34.91
C HIS A 574 19.44 -99.76 34.87
N SER A 575 20.43 -99.83 33.99
CA SER A 575 21.33 -101.00 33.89
C SER A 575 22.20 -101.24 35.13
N VAL A 576 22.45 -100.20 35.93
CA VAL A 576 23.31 -100.26 37.14
C VAL A 576 22.50 -100.34 38.44
N TYR A 577 21.39 -99.62 38.53
CA TYR A 577 20.62 -99.44 39.77
C TYR A 577 19.19 -100.00 39.73
N GLY A 578 18.76 -100.58 38.61
CA GLY A 578 17.40 -101.08 38.42
C GLY A 578 16.33 -99.99 38.59
N TRP A 579 15.11 -100.41 38.97
CA TRP A 579 13.99 -99.50 39.18
C TRP A 579 14.08 -98.84 40.57
N SER A 580 14.83 -97.74 40.66
CA SER A 580 15.08 -97.02 41.91
C SER A 580 14.94 -95.51 41.75
N LEU A 581 14.86 -94.78 42.87
CA LEU A 581 14.71 -93.32 42.90
C LEU A 581 15.84 -92.57 42.15
N HIS A 582 16.99 -93.23 41.95
CA HIS A 582 18.14 -92.68 41.23
C HIS A 582 17.83 -92.35 39.75
N LEU A 583 16.79 -92.96 39.14
CA LEU A 583 16.41 -92.68 37.74
C LEU A 583 16.13 -91.19 37.46
N LEU A 584 15.70 -90.42 38.47
CA LEU A 584 15.49 -88.97 38.36
C LEU A 584 16.79 -88.20 38.01
N GLY A 585 17.95 -88.79 38.29
CA GLY A 585 19.26 -88.25 37.90
C GLY A 585 19.55 -88.26 36.40
N ALA A 586 18.72 -88.92 35.58
CA ALA A 586 18.87 -88.99 34.12
C ALA A 586 18.64 -87.64 33.39
N ILE A 587 17.91 -86.71 34.01
CA ILE A 587 17.60 -85.39 33.44
C ILE A 587 18.84 -84.47 33.42
N PHE A 588 19.81 -84.74 34.30
CA PHE A 588 21.05 -83.96 34.42
C PHE A 588 22.26 -84.85 34.14
N SER A 589 22.91 -84.64 33.00
CA SER A 589 24.09 -85.42 32.56
C SER A 589 25.20 -85.49 33.63
N SER A 590 25.46 -84.39 34.33
CA SER A 590 26.41 -84.33 35.46
C SER A 590 26.04 -85.23 36.64
N ILE A 591 24.74 -85.38 36.94
CA ILE A 591 24.26 -86.26 38.01
C ILE A 591 24.31 -87.72 37.55
N THR A 592 23.98 -87.99 36.28
CA THR A 592 24.08 -89.34 35.73
C THR A 592 25.54 -89.84 35.73
N SER A 593 26.50 -89.00 35.33
CA SER A 593 27.92 -89.38 35.32
C SER A 593 28.46 -89.67 36.73
N LEU A 594 28.06 -88.86 37.73
CA LEU A 594 28.38 -89.07 39.14
C LEU A 594 27.81 -90.40 39.67
N LEU A 595 26.54 -90.68 39.40
CA LEU A 595 25.88 -91.92 39.84
C LEU A 595 26.47 -93.15 39.15
N LEU A 596 26.79 -93.09 37.85
CA LEU A 596 27.50 -94.18 37.15
C LEU A 596 28.90 -94.43 37.74
N HIS A 597 29.62 -93.38 38.14
CA HIS A 597 30.93 -93.51 38.77
C HIS A 597 30.85 -94.11 40.19
N LEU A 598 29.84 -93.71 40.98
CA LEU A 598 29.56 -94.30 42.30
C LEU A 598 29.12 -95.78 42.18
N GLY A 599 28.33 -96.12 41.16
CA GLY A 599 27.91 -97.49 40.87
C GLY A 599 29.09 -98.39 40.48
N LYS A 600 30.05 -97.88 39.70
CA LYS A 600 31.32 -98.57 39.40
C LYS A 600 32.17 -98.78 40.65
N ARG A 601 32.26 -97.79 41.54
CA ARG A 601 33.08 -97.87 42.78
C ARG A 601 32.59 -98.92 43.79
N ASN A 602 31.33 -99.34 43.71
CA ASN A 602 30.78 -100.43 44.55
C ASN A 602 30.97 -101.84 43.95
N ARG A 603 31.59 -102.00 42.78
CA ARG A 603 31.94 -103.31 42.19
C ARG A 603 33.43 -103.38 41.84
N GLY A 604 34.28 -103.60 42.86
CA GLY A 604 35.66 -104.06 42.69
C GLY A 604 36.70 -103.36 43.57
N LEU A 605 37.16 -104.06 44.62
CA LEU A 605 38.43 -103.81 45.31
C LEU A 605 39.33 -105.03 45.13
N SER A 606 40.51 -104.87 44.50
CA SER A 606 41.76 -105.64 44.77
C SER A 606 42.94 -105.09 43.92
N PRO A 607 44.23 -105.33 44.27
CA PRO A 607 45.32 -104.35 44.01
C PRO A 607 46.51 -104.83 43.14
N GLN A 608 47.60 -104.02 43.14
CA GLN A 608 48.88 -104.08 42.37
C GLN A 608 48.76 -103.70 40.87
N SER A 609 49.72 -103.06 40.17
CA SER A 609 50.89 -102.18 40.48
C SER A 609 51.32 -101.50 39.13
N THR A 610 52.36 -100.67 38.92
CA THR A 610 53.55 -100.17 39.69
C THR A 610 54.00 -98.79 39.11
N ASP A 611 55.16 -98.28 39.57
CA ASP A 611 56.14 -97.36 38.93
C ASP A 611 55.84 -95.89 38.54
N GLU A 612 56.49 -95.01 39.32
CA GLU A 612 57.44 -93.92 38.97
C GLU A 612 57.15 -92.85 37.90
N GLY A 613 57.52 -91.59 38.24
CA GLY A 613 58.25 -90.71 37.31
C GLY A 613 57.86 -89.22 37.23
N ALA A 614 58.64 -88.36 37.91
CA ALA A 614 58.85 -86.90 37.71
C ALA A 614 57.63 -85.94 37.69
N LEU A 615 57.59 -84.77 38.36
CA LEU A 615 58.51 -83.61 38.54
C LEU A 615 58.74 -82.71 37.30
N VAL A 616 58.97 -81.42 37.61
CA VAL A 616 59.35 -80.28 36.75
C VAL A 616 58.21 -79.58 36.01
N GLU A 617 58.12 -78.24 35.91
CA GLU A 617 58.46 -77.14 36.85
C GLU A 617 57.73 -75.86 36.36
N ALA A 618 57.64 -74.83 37.20
CA ALA A 618 57.17 -73.51 36.78
C ALA A 618 58.21 -72.77 35.91
N ASN A 619 57.76 -71.76 35.15
CA ASN A 619 58.46 -70.48 35.15
C ASN A 619 57.52 -69.31 34.81
N ILE A 620 57.31 -68.47 35.82
CA ILE A 620 56.81 -67.09 35.75
C ILE A 620 58.03 -66.22 36.11
N PRO A 621 58.43 -65.24 35.29
CA PRO A 621 58.30 -63.83 35.72
C PRO A 621 57.75 -62.92 34.59
N LYS A 622 56.77 -62.02 34.84
CA LYS A 622 56.86 -60.70 35.52
C LYS A 622 57.61 -59.64 34.69
N ASP A 623 57.28 -58.34 34.73
CA ASP A 623 56.29 -57.55 35.48
C ASP A 623 55.76 -56.45 34.50
N SER A 624 54.51 -55.96 34.56
CA SER A 624 53.93 -54.99 35.52
C SER A 624 54.66 -53.62 35.56
N PRO A 625 53.98 -52.48 35.88
CA PRO A 625 52.54 -52.26 36.06
C PRO A 625 51.93 -51.05 35.32
N GLN A 626 50.59 -51.05 35.34
CA GLN A 626 49.61 -49.97 35.20
C GLN A 626 49.93 -48.69 36.04
N PRO A 627 49.29 -47.52 35.80
CA PRO A 627 47.84 -47.34 36.05
C PRO A 627 47.00 -46.47 35.07
N THR A 628 45.76 -46.93 34.86
CA THR A 628 44.47 -46.20 34.93
C THR A 628 44.22 -44.91 34.12
N THR A 629 43.09 -44.84 33.38
CA THR A 629 41.94 -43.89 33.58
C THR A 629 40.96 -43.85 32.36
N THR A 630 39.77 -44.47 32.51
CA THR A 630 38.42 -43.95 32.12
C THR A 630 37.94 -43.85 30.64
N THR A 631 37.04 -44.80 30.26
CA THR A 631 35.69 -44.61 29.63
C THR A 631 35.48 -44.24 28.13
N ILE A 632 35.24 -45.26 27.27
CA ILE A 632 33.99 -45.62 26.50
C ILE A 632 33.00 -44.48 26.08
N PRO A 633 32.29 -44.46 24.90
CA PRO A 633 32.43 -45.20 23.61
C PRO A 633 32.30 -44.36 22.28
N ALA A 634 32.68 -45.01 21.17
CA ALA A 634 32.06 -45.04 19.82
C ALA A 634 31.33 -43.84 19.17
N THR A 635 31.70 -43.55 17.90
CA THR A 635 30.75 -43.63 16.76
C THR A 635 31.47 -43.71 15.40
N THR A 636 31.00 -44.60 14.52
CA THR A 636 31.33 -44.58 13.08
C THR A 636 30.07 -44.19 12.31
N PRO A 637 30.11 -43.24 11.36
CA PRO A 637 28.92 -42.84 10.62
C PRO A 637 28.48 -43.89 9.59
N LEU A 638 27.16 -43.98 9.45
CA LEU A 638 26.43 -44.79 8.48
C LEU A 638 26.55 -44.20 7.06
N TYR A 639 26.37 -45.03 6.01
CA TYR A 639 25.29 -44.89 5.00
C TYR A 639 25.46 -45.90 3.85
N PRO A 640 24.45 -46.75 3.60
CA PRO A 640 24.19 -47.31 2.27
C PRO A 640 22.90 -46.75 1.64
N LYS A 641 22.84 -46.85 0.31
CA LYS A 641 21.78 -46.35 -0.57
C LYS A 641 20.44 -47.06 -0.36
N LEU A 642 19.34 -46.38 -0.70
CA LEU A 642 18.05 -47.03 -1.00
C LEU A 642 17.72 -46.84 -2.50
N ALA A 643 17.27 -47.91 -3.16
CA ALA A 643 16.80 -47.88 -4.54
C ALA A 643 15.26 -47.89 -4.63
N ILE A 644 14.73 -47.66 -5.83
CA ILE A 644 13.29 -47.43 -6.13
C ILE A 644 12.83 -48.40 -7.22
N SER A 645 11.63 -48.96 -7.07
CA SER A 645 10.69 -49.36 -8.14
C SER A 645 9.30 -49.49 -7.48
N VAL A 646 8.30 -48.65 -7.79
CA VAL A 646 7.47 -48.61 -9.02
C VAL A 646 6.59 -49.85 -9.15
N ASP A 647 5.28 -49.67 -8.96
CA ASP A 647 4.22 -50.11 -9.89
C ASP A 647 2.86 -49.45 -9.53
N ASP A 648 2.09 -49.17 -10.57
CA ASP A 648 0.70 -48.65 -10.61
C ASP A 648 -0.13 -49.72 -11.39
N PRO A 649 -1.46 -49.64 -11.59
CA PRO A 649 -2.51 -48.80 -10.98
C PRO A 649 -3.77 -49.59 -10.54
N LYS A 650 -4.80 -48.93 -9.97
CA LYS A 650 -6.24 -49.13 -10.34
C LYS A 650 -7.27 -48.24 -9.63
N GLU A 651 -8.43 -48.15 -10.27
CA GLU A 651 -9.63 -47.32 -10.04
C GLU A 651 -10.29 -47.37 -8.64
N GLY A 652 -10.98 -46.29 -8.26
CA GLY A 652 -11.98 -46.26 -7.17
C GLY A 652 -12.78 -44.95 -7.16
N LYS A 653 -14.13 -45.03 -7.16
CA LYS A 653 -15.04 -43.87 -7.30
C LYS A 653 -15.55 -43.32 -5.95
N GLN A 654 -15.92 -42.03 -5.98
CA GLN A 654 -17.01 -41.36 -5.24
C GLN A 654 -17.14 -41.59 -3.71
N HIS A 655 -17.16 -40.51 -2.93
CA HIS A 655 -18.42 -39.84 -2.59
C HIS A 655 -18.21 -38.44 -1.98
N MET A 656 -19.14 -37.54 -2.25
CA MET A 656 -19.20 -36.17 -1.75
C MET A 656 -20.19 -36.11 -0.58
N ILE A 657 -19.80 -35.57 0.58
CA ILE A 657 -20.69 -35.35 1.72
C ILE A 657 -20.50 -33.91 2.22
N VAL A 658 -21.60 -33.16 2.24
CA VAL A 658 -21.71 -31.81 2.81
C VAL A 658 -22.32 -31.91 4.21
N PRO A 659 -21.78 -31.24 5.23
CA PRO A 659 -22.46 -31.02 6.49
C PRO A 659 -23.06 -29.61 6.58
N ASN A 660 -24.39 -29.54 6.70
CA ASN A 660 -25.13 -28.41 7.27
C ASN A 660 -25.51 -28.77 8.70
N THR A 661 -25.40 -27.82 9.66
CA THR A 661 -26.20 -27.68 10.91
C THR A 661 -25.65 -26.51 11.75
N PHE A 662 -26.36 -25.37 11.83
CA PHE A 662 -27.27 -24.92 12.93
C PHE A 662 -26.55 -24.21 14.11
N PRO A 663 -27.26 -23.50 15.04
CA PRO A 663 -28.07 -22.29 14.85
C PRO A 663 -27.72 -21.17 15.87
N ARG A 664 -28.41 -20.01 15.84
CA ARG A 664 -28.71 -19.25 17.09
C ARG A 664 -29.92 -18.31 17.00
N GLU A 665 -30.45 -17.98 18.18
CA GLU A 665 -31.81 -17.51 18.47
C GLU A 665 -32.07 -16.00 18.38
N ASP A 666 -33.35 -15.65 18.36
CA ASP A 666 -33.93 -14.30 18.40
C ASP A 666 -33.93 -13.63 19.79
N ASN A 667 -34.17 -12.30 19.78
CA ASN A 667 -34.91 -11.43 20.73
C ASN A 667 -34.21 -10.06 20.92
N ALA A 668 -34.86 -8.92 21.13
CA ALA A 668 -36.22 -8.41 20.84
C ALA A 668 -36.24 -6.88 21.12
N GLU A 669 -37.36 -6.18 20.81
CA GLU A 669 -37.72 -4.80 21.22
C GLU A 669 -36.94 -3.60 20.60
N SER A 670 -37.54 -2.40 20.39
CA SER A 670 -38.95 -2.00 20.19
C SER A 670 -39.06 -0.53 19.67
N ASN A 671 -40.26 -0.18 19.14
CA ASN A 671 -40.91 1.15 19.10
C ASN A 671 -41.01 2.03 17.81
N SER A 672 -42.29 2.39 17.56
CA SER A 672 -42.87 3.62 16.97
C SER A 672 -42.89 3.90 15.44
N CYS A 673 -44.05 3.54 14.86
CA CYS A 673 -44.79 4.21 13.75
C CYS A 673 -45.33 5.61 14.17
N PRO A 674 -46.06 6.43 13.35
CA PRO A 674 -46.78 6.08 12.12
C PRO A 674 -46.85 7.11 10.94
N GLU A 675 -47.41 6.60 9.83
CA GLU A 675 -48.31 7.24 8.83
C GLU A 675 -48.02 8.62 8.20
N CYS A 676 -47.96 8.63 6.86
CA CYS A 676 -48.87 9.44 6.05
C CYS A 676 -49.14 8.76 4.69
N ASN A 677 -50.41 8.58 4.35
CA ASN A 677 -50.87 8.02 3.08
C ASN A 677 -52.13 8.77 2.63
N GLN A 678 -52.07 9.52 1.52
CA GLN A 678 -53.25 9.83 0.70
C GLN A 678 -52.91 10.46 -0.67
N ARG A 679 -53.31 9.73 -1.72
CA ARG A 679 -53.96 10.18 -2.96
C ARG A 679 -53.68 11.62 -3.46
N HIS A 680 -53.12 11.72 -4.67
CA HIS A 680 -54.00 11.93 -5.82
C HIS A 680 -53.49 11.26 -7.10
#